data_AF-A0A1S3TQ09-F1
#
_entry.id   AF-A0A1S3TQ09-F1
#
_cell.length_a   1.000
_cell.length_b   1.000
_cell.length_c   1.000
_cell.angle_alpha   90.00
_cell.angle_beta   90.00
_cell.angle_gamma   90.00
#
_symmetry.space_group_name_H-M   'P 1'
#
loop_
_entity.id
_entity.type
_entity.pdbx_description
1 polymer ?
#
loop_
_entity_poly.entity_id
_entity_poly.type
_entity_poly.pdbx_seq_one_letter_code
_entity_poly.pdbx_strand_id
1 'polypeptide(L)'
;MAMTFETGRFHLSRPTASKHLLFSAIIKRPKPVSLPSSRFFHCRSRRLVLTQRFAVKVCAVKVEQKNVAAESGEWGKVSAVLFDMDGVLCNSEEPSRKAGVDLFAEMGVEVTVDDFVPFTGTGEANFLGGVASVKGVKGFDPEAAKKRFFEIYLDKYAKPDSGIGFPGALELISQCKSKGLKVAVASSADRVKVDANLAAAGLPLSMFDAIVSADAFENLKPAPDIFLAASRILNVPPSECIVIEDALAGVQAAKAAQMRCIAVRTSISDAVLESAEPSFIRDDIGSVSLEDILFGGTVGYNERMQGSETLNNFAESSSTVLDGWLQGSRRDILRYGSLGIAISCLIFTLNNWKAMQYASPKAVWNQLFGVALPPLEQKDNSRYDRIQQFVNYISDLESRGNAQIVPEFPSKLDWLNTAPLQFRRDLKGKIVLLDFWTYCCINCMHVLPDLDALEKKYKDMPFVVVGVHSAKFDNEKDSEAIRNAVLRYGISHPVVNDGDMFLWRNLGISSWPTFAIVGPDGKLLAQLAGEGHRKDLDDFVEAALLYYGKQNMLDNTPISLSLEKDNDPRLLTSPLKFPGKLAVDVLNNRLFISDSNHNRIVVTDLDGNFLVQIGSSGEEGLNDGSFDDATFNRPQGLAYNAKKNILYVADTENHALREIDFVNEKVRTLAGNGTKGSDYVGGGKGGTQVLNSPWDVCFHPFEETIYIAMAGQHQIWEHNLLEATSRAFSGDGYERNLNGSSSTNTSFAQPSGLSLSQDLSKIYIADSESSSIRVVDLKTGGSQLLAGGDPMFADNLFKFGDQDGIGSDVLLQHPLGVMCANDGEIYIADSYNHKIKKLDPTSKRVSTIAGTGKAGFKDGTAVKAQLSEPAGIVQGNKGRLFIADTNNSLIRYLDLNADETELRTLELKGIQPPKPKSRSFKRLRRRASADTVPIPIDAISSNEGNLSIKISLPSEYHFSKEARSKFSVDIEPEDAVNIEPLDGFLNPEGSATLHFKRFSNSASVGRINCKVYYCKEDEVCLYQSLLFEVPFPEGVSSPAKADVTLAHFVKPKTSTSNLLETVAP
;
A
#
# COMPACT_ATOMS: atom_id res chain seq x y z
N MET A 1 70.78 22.99 -32.84
CA MET A 1 69.98 24.22 -32.70
C MET A 1 68.99 23.94 -31.57
N ALA A 2 69.11 24.50 -30.35
CA ALA A 2 69.20 25.92 -29.92
C ALA A 2 67.82 26.63 -30.01
N MET A 3 67.35 27.48 -29.08
CA MET A 3 67.83 28.08 -27.79
C MET A 3 66.62 28.87 -27.18
N THR A 4 66.38 29.28 -25.92
CA THR A 4 66.86 29.14 -24.50
C THR A 4 65.75 29.82 -23.62
N PHE A 5 65.72 30.15 -22.31
CA PHE A 5 66.46 30.13 -21.02
C PHE A 5 65.41 30.50 -19.92
N GLU A 6 65.51 30.39 -18.58
CA GLU A 6 66.41 29.71 -17.63
C GLU A 6 65.60 29.26 -16.36
N THR A 7 65.95 29.64 -15.11
CA THR A 7 65.39 29.04 -13.85
C THR A 7 65.40 29.96 -12.60
N GLY A 8 64.67 29.57 -11.54
CA GLY A 8 64.66 30.18 -10.19
C GLY A 8 64.06 29.25 -9.10
N ARG A 9 64.27 29.50 -7.79
CA ARG A 9 63.99 28.58 -6.65
C ARG A 9 63.41 29.33 -5.40
N PHE A 10 63.11 28.78 -4.20
CA PHE A 10 63.48 27.52 -3.51
C PHE A 10 62.55 27.19 -2.30
N HIS A 11 62.50 25.91 -1.89
CA HIS A 11 62.32 25.34 -0.52
C HIS A 11 61.04 25.52 0.37
N LEU A 12 60.40 24.36 0.63
CA LEU A 12 60.11 23.69 1.93
C LEU A 12 58.97 24.07 2.92
N SER A 13 58.41 22.98 3.49
CA SER A 13 57.79 22.77 4.83
C SER A 13 56.32 23.17 5.13
N ARG A 14 55.61 22.24 5.78
CA ARG A 14 54.33 22.44 6.53
C ARG A 14 54.65 22.85 7.98
N PRO A 15 53.70 23.47 8.73
CA PRO A 15 53.04 22.70 9.81
C PRO A 15 51.56 23.09 10.08
N THR A 16 51.00 22.55 11.18
CA THR A 16 49.60 22.65 11.64
C THR A 16 49.43 23.42 12.96
N ALA A 17 48.39 24.26 13.11
CA ALA A 17 47.71 24.65 14.37
C ALA A 17 46.47 25.54 14.04
N SER A 18 45.34 25.66 14.75
CA SER A 18 44.81 25.18 16.05
C SER A 18 44.75 26.22 17.21
N LYS A 19 43.54 26.33 17.82
CA LYS A 19 43.17 26.86 19.18
C LYS A 19 43.14 28.38 19.50
N HIS A 20 41.94 28.81 19.96
CA HIS A 20 41.68 29.63 21.19
C HIS A 20 42.16 31.12 21.25
N LEU A 21 41.69 32.01 22.16
CA LEU A 21 40.73 31.98 23.30
C LEU A 21 40.08 33.38 23.55
N LEU A 22 39.19 33.46 24.56
CA LEU A 22 38.43 34.60 25.13
C LEU A 22 39.13 35.97 25.30
N PHE A 23 38.36 37.08 25.38
CA PHE A 23 38.12 37.85 26.64
C PHE A 23 36.94 38.86 26.54
N SER A 24 36.63 39.60 27.63
CA SER A 24 35.30 40.19 27.93
C SER A 24 35.31 41.61 28.54
N ALA A 25 34.22 42.40 28.34
CA ALA A 25 33.82 43.58 29.15
C ALA A 25 32.49 44.22 28.64
N ILE A 26 31.69 45.03 29.38
CA ILE A 26 31.22 44.99 30.80
C ILE A 26 30.08 46.03 31.04
N ILE A 27 28.97 45.70 31.75
CA ILE A 27 28.01 46.61 32.46
C ILE A 27 27.16 47.59 31.56
N LYS A 28 25.86 47.93 31.75
CA LYS A 28 24.99 48.30 32.91
C LYS A 28 23.46 48.14 32.60
N ARG A 29 22.57 48.28 33.61
CA ARG A 29 21.08 48.36 33.49
C ARG A 29 20.54 49.80 33.68
N PRO A 30 19.28 50.07 33.29
CA PRO A 30 18.25 50.51 34.26
C PRO A 30 16.86 49.83 34.13
N LYS A 31 15.88 50.22 34.96
CA LYS A 31 14.44 49.82 34.92
C LYS A 31 13.51 51.05 34.61
N PRO A 32 12.22 51.18 35.06
CA PRO A 32 11.06 51.19 34.14
C PRO A 32 10.11 52.42 34.27
N VAL A 33 9.00 52.45 33.51
CA VAL A 33 7.87 53.41 33.62
C VAL A 33 6.52 52.68 33.41
N SER A 34 5.38 53.25 33.83
CA SER A 34 4.12 52.54 34.10
C SER A 34 2.80 53.31 33.83
N LEU A 35 1.75 52.60 33.36
CA LEU A 35 0.29 52.88 33.55
C LEU A 35 -0.26 54.24 33.00
N PRO A 36 -1.58 54.60 33.09
CA PRO A 36 -2.77 53.90 33.63
C PRO A 36 -4.08 53.92 32.75
N SER A 37 -5.12 53.14 33.18
CA SER A 37 -6.59 53.46 33.13
C SER A 37 -7.34 53.68 31.78
N SER A 38 -8.69 53.68 31.66
CA SER A 38 -9.85 52.87 32.15
C SER A 38 -11.16 53.67 31.95
N ARG A 39 -12.32 53.09 31.61
CA ARG A 39 -13.67 53.70 31.81
C ARG A 39 -14.84 52.68 31.70
N PHE A 40 -16.08 53.13 31.98
CA PHE A 40 -17.19 52.31 32.52
C PHE A 40 -18.59 52.67 31.96
N PHE A 41 -19.53 51.70 32.00
CA PHE A 41 -21.01 51.84 32.12
C PHE A 41 -21.78 52.51 30.93
N HIS A 42 -23.13 52.43 30.78
CA HIS A 42 -24.22 51.92 31.66
C HIS A 42 -25.42 51.28 30.88
N CYS A 43 -26.54 51.00 31.56
CA CYS A 43 -27.69 50.18 31.14
C CYS A 43 -29.04 50.95 31.01
N ARG A 44 -30.00 50.50 30.18
CA ARG A 44 -31.46 50.40 30.51
C ARG A 44 -32.35 49.68 29.47
N SER A 45 -33.61 49.42 29.86
CA SER A 45 -34.59 48.52 29.22
C SER A 45 -35.94 49.19 28.92
N ARG A 46 -36.86 48.48 28.23
CA ARG A 46 -38.33 48.68 28.32
C ARG A 46 -39.12 47.40 27.96
N ARG A 47 -40.42 47.37 28.30
CA ARG A 47 -41.32 46.19 28.30
C ARG A 47 -42.76 46.65 28.04
N LEU A 48 -43.53 45.96 27.19
CA LEU A 48 -44.99 46.14 27.02
C LEU A 48 -45.65 44.87 26.42
N VAL A 49 -46.99 44.81 26.40
CA VAL A 49 -47.77 43.58 26.66
C VAL A 49 -49.20 43.65 26.06
N LEU A 50 -49.75 42.49 25.64
CA LEU A 50 -51.16 42.19 25.23
C LEU A 50 -51.66 42.80 23.89
N THR A 51 -52.64 42.23 23.15
CA THR A 51 -53.81 41.36 23.47
C THR A 51 -54.14 40.24 22.42
N GLN A 52 -54.86 39.20 22.90
CA GLN A 52 -55.95 38.33 22.32
C GLN A 52 -56.39 38.43 20.82
N ARG A 53 -56.97 37.41 20.12
CA ARG A 53 -57.55 36.07 20.47
C ARG A 53 -57.86 35.20 19.20
N PHE A 54 -57.80 33.84 19.32
CA PHE A 54 -58.49 32.78 18.50
C PHE A 54 -58.20 32.66 16.97
N ALA A 55 -58.28 31.49 16.29
CA ALA A 55 -58.62 30.09 16.68
C ALA A 55 -57.98 29.01 15.74
N VAL A 56 -57.73 27.79 16.29
CA VAL A 56 -57.76 26.42 15.68
C VAL A 56 -57.09 26.22 14.30
N LYS A 57 -56.05 25.36 14.14
CA LYS A 57 -56.20 23.88 14.10
C LYS A 57 -54.87 23.09 14.28
N VAL A 58 -54.91 22.07 15.14
CA VAL A 58 -54.22 20.74 15.17
C VAL A 58 -53.18 20.44 14.07
N CYS A 59 -51.97 19.86 14.31
CA CYS A 59 -51.18 19.57 15.53
C CYS A 59 -49.75 19.15 15.14
N ALA A 60 -48.72 19.50 15.93
CA ALA A 60 -47.41 18.82 15.93
C ALA A 60 -46.59 19.11 17.21
N VAL A 61 -45.59 18.25 17.46
CA VAL A 61 -44.48 18.37 18.45
C VAL A 61 -44.82 18.20 19.94
N LYS A 62 -43.93 17.46 20.61
CA LYS A 62 -43.93 17.11 22.05
C LYS A 62 -43.82 18.34 22.95
N VAL A 63 -44.47 18.29 24.11
CA VAL A 63 -44.11 19.10 25.28
C VAL A 63 -43.10 18.33 26.11
N GLU A 64 -42.04 19.00 26.55
CA GLU A 64 -41.08 18.44 27.51
C GLU A 64 -41.74 18.26 28.88
N GLN A 65 -41.56 17.10 29.51
CA GLN A 65 -41.57 17.03 30.96
C GLN A 65 -40.13 17.17 31.45
N LYS A 66 -39.89 18.21 32.26
CA LYS A 66 -38.63 18.40 32.97
C LYS A 66 -38.40 17.24 33.91
N ASN A 67 -37.42 16.40 33.64
CA ASN A 67 -36.81 15.62 34.69
C ASN A 67 -35.93 16.53 35.56
N VAL A 68 -36.00 16.31 36.87
CA VAL A 68 -35.13 16.97 37.85
C VAL A 68 -33.69 16.54 37.58
N ALA A 69 -32.76 17.48 37.64
CA ALA A 69 -31.35 17.15 37.59
C ALA A 69 -30.98 16.39 38.88
N ALA A 70 -30.73 15.09 38.75
CA ALA A 70 -30.06 14.32 39.80
C ALA A 70 -28.59 14.75 39.86
N GLU A 71 -28.08 15.00 41.06
CA GLU A 71 -26.67 15.29 41.27
C GLU A 71 -25.86 14.03 40.93
N SER A 72 -24.91 14.13 40.01
CA SER A 72 -24.04 13.01 39.63
C SER A 72 -23.02 12.77 40.74
N GLY A 73 -23.33 11.86 41.66
CA GLY A 73 -22.39 11.36 42.66
C GLY A 73 -21.20 10.61 42.06
N GLU A 74 -20.32 10.12 42.92
CA GLU A 74 -19.00 9.53 42.57
C GLU A 74 -19.04 8.40 41.54
N TRP A 75 -20.19 7.76 41.30
CA TRP A 75 -20.31 6.65 40.37
C TRP A 75 -19.92 6.97 38.92
N GLY A 76 -20.29 8.16 38.42
CA GLY A 76 -20.00 8.59 37.05
C GLY A 76 -20.84 7.93 35.93
N LYS A 77 -20.83 8.53 34.73
CA LYS A 77 -21.62 8.10 33.56
C LYS A 77 -21.29 6.67 33.12
N VAL A 78 -22.31 5.93 32.71
CA VAL A 78 -22.18 4.59 32.09
C VAL A 78 -22.65 4.66 30.64
N SER A 79 -22.00 3.93 29.75
CA SER A 79 -22.40 3.83 28.34
C SER A 79 -22.23 2.42 27.74
N ALA A 80 -21.51 1.51 28.43
CA ALA A 80 -21.39 0.12 28.03
C ALA A 80 -21.39 -0.85 29.23
N VAL A 81 -21.88 -2.08 28.98
CA VAL A 81 -21.80 -3.22 29.91
C VAL A 81 -21.11 -4.38 29.20
N LEU A 82 -20.07 -4.92 29.83
CA LEU A 82 -19.22 -5.99 29.33
C LEU A 82 -19.43 -7.20 30.24
N PHE A 83 -19.86 -8.33 29.69
CA PHE A 83 -20.12 -9.56 30.43
C PHE A 83 -19.00 -10.58 30.12
N ASP A 84 -18.48 -11.32 31.10
CA ASP A 84 -17.97 -12.66 30.76
C ASP A 84 -19.16 -13.55 30.31
N MET A 85 -18.87 -14.71 29.77
CA MET A 85 -19.81 -15.72 29.37
C MET A 85 -19.86 -16.89 30.35
N ASP A 86 -18.70 -17.41 30.74
CA ASP A 86 -18.58 -18.55 31.65
C ASP A 86 -18.89 -18.02 33.07
N GLY A 87 -19.74 -18.71 33.83
CA GLY A 87 -20.16 -18.28 35.18
C GLY A 87 -21.06 -17.05 35.26
N VAL A 88 -21.05 -16.16 34.26
CA VAL A 88 -21.85 -14.92 34.22
C VAL A 88 -23.09 -15.05 33.34
N LEU A 89 -22.96 -15.48 32.08
CA LEU A 89 -24.10 -15.67 31.16
C LEU A 89 -24.57 -17.11 31.12
N CYS A 90 -23.68 -18.10 31.33
CA CYS A 90 -24.01 -19.52 31.29
C CYS A 90 -23.14 -20.40 32.20
N ASN A 91 -23.69 -21.53 32.64
CA ASN A 91 -22.92 -22.62 33.26
C ASN A 91 -22.35 -23.52 32.17
N SER A 92 -21.14 -23.20 31.71
CA SER A 92 -20.40 -24.01 30.73
C SER A 92 -19.52 -25.10 31.34
N GLU A 93 -19.22 -25.02 32.64
CA GLU A 93 -18.27 -25.93 33.30
C GLU A 93 -18.81 -27.36 33.39
N GLU A 94 -20.04 -27.54 33.86
CA GLU A 94 -20.63 -28.86 34.02
C GLU A 94 -20.83 -29.56 32.65
N PRO A 95 -21.32 -28.88 31.60
CA PRO A 95 -21.19 -29.33 30.21
C PRO A 95 -19.77 -29.74 29.81
N SER A 96 -18.74 -28.96 30.19
CA SER A 96 -17.35 -29.22 29.81
C SER A 96 -16.81 -30.47 30.50
N ARG A 97 -17.10 -30.65 31.79
CA ARG A 97 -16.72 -31.86 32.55
C ARG A 97 -17.41 -33.11 31.99
N LYS A 98 -18.67 -33.02 31.54
CA LYS A 98 -19.38 -34.13 30.88
C LYS A 98 -18.80 -34.49 29.51
N ALA A 99 -18.49 -33.50 28.67
CA ALA A 99 -17.82 -33.73 27.39
C ALA A 99 -16.40 -34.31 27.58
N GLY A 100 -15.71 -33.94 28.66
CA GLY A 100 -14.47 -34.57 29.09
C GLY A 100 -14.65 -36.05 29.42
N VAL A 101 -15.63 -36.42 30.25
CA VAL A 101 -15.93 -37.84 30.56
C VAL A 101 -16.20 -38.65 29.29
N ASP A 102 -17.01 -38.13 28.38
CA ASP A 102 -17.33 -38.79 27.10
C ASP A 102 -16.09 -38.98 26.21
N LEU A 103 -15.18 -38.00 26.14
CA LEU A 103 -13.92 -38.12 25.40
C LEU A 103 -13.05 -39.25 25.96
N PHE A 104 -12.83 -39.29 27.27
CA PHE A 104 -11.99 -40.32 27.89
C PHE A 104 -12.65 -41.71 27.81
N ALA A 105 -13.98 -41.79 27.81
CA ALA A 105 -14.71 -43.02 27.52
C ALA A 105 -14.49 -43.52 26.07
N GLU A 106 -14.47 -42.63 25.07
CA GLU A 106 -14.07 -42.98 23.69
C GLU A 106 -12.61 -43.47 23.62
N MET A 107 -11.73 -42.98 24.50
CA MET A 107 -10.34 -43.43 24.65
C MET A 107 -10.18 -44.70 25.51
N GLY A 108 -11.26 -45.26 26.07
CA GLY A 108 -11.22 -46.46 26.92
C GLY A 108 -10.68 -46.24 28.34
N VAL A 109 -10.80 -45.02 28.87
CA VAL A 109 -10.26 -44.60 30.17
C VAL A 109 -11.40 -44.16 31.10
N GLU A 110 -11.55 -44.83 32.25
CA GLU A 110 -12.60 -44.49 33.23
C GLU A 110 -12.27 -43.22 34.03
N VAL A 111 -13.10 -42.19 33.83
CA VAL A 111 -13.04 -40.90 34.51
C VAL A 111 -14.43 -40.43 34.94
N THR A 112 -14.47 -39.53 35.90
CA THR A 112 -15.67 -38.93 36.49
C THR A 112 -15.63 -37.41 36.32
N VAL A 113 -16.76 -36.72 36.46
CA VAL A 113 -16.79 -35.24 36.40
C VAL A 113 -15.93 -34.57 37.48
N ASP A 114 -15.69 -35.26 38.59
CA ASP A 114 -14.87 -34.77 39.71
C ASP A 114 -13.36 -34.83 39.41
N ASP A 115 -12.91 -35.76 38.56
CA ASP A 115 -11.51 -35.83 38.12
C ASP A 115 -11.06 -34.56 37.37
N PHE A 116 -12.00 -33.84 36.75
CA PHE A 116 -11.75 -32.60 36.01
C PHE A 116 -11.78 -31.33 36.88
N VAL A 117 -12.35 -31.39 38.09
CA VAL A 117 -12.50 -30.21 38.97
C VAL A 117 -11.14 -29.55 39.29
N PRO A 118 -10.05 -30.27 39.59
CA PRO A 118 -8.73 -29.67 39.83
C PRO A 118 -8.11 -28.96 38.62
N PHE A 119 -8.66 -29.14 37.41
CA PHE A 119 -8.13 -28.60 36.15
C PHE A 119 -9.09 -27.63 35.45
N THR A 120 -10.26 -27.37 36.05
CA THR A 120 -11.24 -26.42 35.52
C THR A 120 -10.64 -25.00 35.49
N GLY A 121 -10.92 -24.22 34.45
CA GLY A 121 -10.33 -22.89 34.25
C GLY A 121 -8.86 -22.85 33.77
N THR A 122 -8.18 -24.00 33.58
CA THR A 122 -6.77 -24.04 33.14
C THR A 122 -6.55 -23.94 31.61
N GLY A 123 -7.63 -23.78 30.84
CA GLY A 123 -7.65 -23.88 29.37
C GLY A 123 -7.75 -25.33 28.89
N GLU A 124 -8.50 -25.57 27.80
CA GLU A 124 -8.99 -26.90 27.40
C GLU A 124 -7.85 -27.94 27.19
N ALA A 125 -6.68 -27.54 26.71
CA ALA A 125 -5.54 -28.44 26.56
C ALA A 125 -4.98 -28.95 27.92
N ASN A 126 -4.96 -28.08 28.95
CA ASN A 126 -4.54 -28.45 30.31
C ASN A 126 -5.66 -29.14 31.08
N PHE A 127 -6.92 -28.75 30.85
CA PHE A 127 -8.12 -29.40 31.40
C PHE A 127 -8.16 -30.90 31.07
N LEU A 128 -7.92 -31.24 29.80
CA LEU A 128 -7.86 -32.63 29.34
C LEU A 128 -6.50 -33.27 29.67
N GLY A 129 -5.39 -32.57 29.43
CA GLY A 129 -4.03 -33.07 29.67
C GLY A 129 -3.74 -33.39 31.15
N GLY A 130 -4.31 -32.64 32.09
CA GLY A 130 -4.22 -32.89 33.52
C GLY A 130 -4.87 -34.21 33.92
N VAL A 131 -6.10 -34.46 33.47
CA VAL A 131 -6.80 -35.73 33.68
C VAL A 131 -6.07 -36.89 32.99
N ALA A 132 -5.59 -36.71 31.75
CA ALA A 132 -4.79 -37.70 31.04
C ALA A 132 -3.51 -38.09 31.81
N SER A 133 -2.83 -37.10 32.39
CA SER A 133 -1.63 -37.30 33.21
C SER A 133 -1.94 -38.08 34.49
N VAL A 134 -2.96 -37.66 35.26
CA VAL A 134 -3.39 -38.33 36.50
C VAL A 134 -3.85 -39.78 36.25
N LYS A 135 -4.53 -40.02 35.12
CA LYS A 135 -5.03 -41.35 34.72
C LYS A 135 -3.99 -42.19 33.96
N GLY A 136 -2.78 -41.67 33.73
CA GLY A 136 -1.65 -42.40 33.14
C GLY A 136 -1.78 -42.71 31.63
N VAL A 137 -2.53 -41.90 30.88
CA VAL A 137 -2.83 -42.12 29.46
C VAL A 137 -1.59 -41.92 28.59
N LYS A 138 -1.02 -43.02 28.09
CA LYS A 138 0.21 -43.01 27.29
C LYS A 138 -0.05 -42.53 25.87
N GLY A 139 0.76 -41.58 25.39
CA GLY A 139 0.64 -41.05 24.03
C GLY A 139 -0.56 -40.12 23.83
N PHE A 140 -1.07 -39.51 24.90
CA PHE A 140 -2.10 -38.48 24.82
C PHE A 140 -1.62 -37.27 24.01
N ASP A 141 -2.36 -36.93 22.97
CA ASP A 141 -2.17 -35.74 22.11
C ASP A 141 -3.16 -34.66 22.55
N PRO A 142 -2.73 -33.56 23.19
CA PRO A 142 -3.62 -32.52 23.68
C PRO A 142 -4.43 -31.80 22.60
N GLU A 143 -3.89 -31.67 21.38
CA GLU A 143 -4.55 -30.92 20.30
C GLU A 143 -5.57 -31.79 19.56
N ALA A 144 -5.25 -33.06 19.33
CA ALA A 144 -6.24 -34.03 18.84
C ALA A 144 -7.38 -34.22 19.88
N ALA A 145 -7.03 -34.26 21.17
CA ALA A 145 -8.00 -34.34 22.27
C ALA A 145 -8.86 -33.06 22.36
N LYS A 146 -8.27 -31.86 22.31
CA LYS A 146 -9.00 -30.57 22.31
C LYS A 146 -9.95 -30.46 21.12
N LYS A 147 -9.55 -30.91 19.93
CA LYS A 147 -10.44 -30.97 18.76
C LYS A 147 -11.62 -31.92 18.99
N ARG A 148 -11.35 -33.17 19.41
CA ARG A 148 -12.40 -34.18 19.61
C ARG A 148 -13.34 -33.81 20.77
N PHE A 149 -12.81 -33.18 21.81
CA PHE A 149 -13.57 -32.57 22.90
C PHE A 149 -14.61 -31.57 22.37
N PHE A 150 -14.23 -30.63 21.50
CA PHE A 150 -15.19 -29.69 20.93
C PHE A 150 -16.24 -30.37 20.05
N GLU A 151 -15.88 -31.39 19.27
CA GLU A 151 -16.86 -32.19 18.51
C GLU A 151 -17.93 -32.81 19.43
N ILE A 152 -17.51 -33.39 20.56
CA ILE A 152 -18.41 -33.98 21.58
C ILE A 152 -19.22 -32.90 22.31
N TYR A 153 -18.57 -31.79 22.70
CA TYR A 153 -19.18 -30.68 23.43
C TYR A 153 -20.35 -30.06 22.65
N LEU A 154 -20.12 -29.78 21.36
CA LEU A 154 -21.11 -29.20 20.45
C LEU A 154 -22.22 -30.19 20.09
N ASP A 155 -21.91 -31.47 19.85
CA ASP A 155 -22.93 -32.48 19.50
C ASP A 155 -23.70 -33.07 20.70
N LYS A 156 -23.34 -32.77 21.95
CA LYS A 156 -24.09 -33.31 23.11
C LYS A 156 -24.57 -32.28 24.12
N TYR A 157 -23.80 -31.22 24.39
CA TYR A 157 -24.02 -30.39 25.57
C TYR A 157 -24.28 -28.91 25.25
N ALA A 158 -23.53 -28.32 24.31
CA ALA A 158 -23.67 -26.93 23.86
C ALA A 158 -24.53 -26.81 22.58
N LYS A 159 -25.71 -27.48 22.55
CA LYS A 159 -26.70 -27.30 21.48
C LYS A 159 -27.48 -26.00 21.69
N PRO A 160 -27.93 -25.31 20.61
CA PRO A 160 -28.83 -24.17 20.73
C PRO A 160 -30.02 -24.48 21.64
N ASP A 161 -30.34 -23.55 22.53
CA ASP A 161 -31.40 -23.65 23.54
C ASP A 161 -31.28 -24.88 24.49
N SER A 162 -30.09 -25.45 24.72
CA SER A 162 -29.90 -26.58 25.66
C SER A 162 -30.11 -26.21 27.13
N GLY A 163 -30.29 -24.92 27.45
CA GLY A 163 -30.73 -24.45 28.76
C GLY A 163 -29.60 -24.17 29.76
N ILE A 164 -28.38 -23.92 29.28
CA ILE A 164 -27.21 -23.62 30.15
C ILE A 164 -27.13 -22.15 30.59
N GLY A 165 -27.99 -21.27 30.07
CA GLY A 165 -28.00 -19.85 30.38
C GLY A 165 -28.49 -19.55 31.80
N PHE A 166 -27.89 -18.56 32.48
CA PHE A 166 -28.33 -18.16 33.82
C PHE A 166 -29.63 -17.34 33.76
N PRO A 167 -30.61 -17.62 34.66
CA PRO A 167 -31.83 -16.81 34.76
C PRO A 167 -31.53 -15.32 34.98
N GLY A 168 -32.26 -14.44 34.28
CA GLY A 168 -32.06 -12.99 34.36
C GLY A 168 -31.03 -12.42 33.37
N ALA A 169 -30.17 -13.25 32.75
CA ALA A 169 -29.16 -12.78 31.80
C ALA A 169 -29.80 -12.11 30.57
N LEU A 170 -30.80 -12.76 29.96
CA LEU A 170 -31.53 -12.24 28.80
C LEU A 170 -32.31 -10.96 29.15
N GLU A 171 -32.94 -10.93 30.32
CA GLU A 171 -33.69 -9.80 30.84
C GLU A 171 -32.78 -8.59 31.09
N LEU A 172 -31.61 -8.78 31.71
CA LEU A 172 -30.66 -7.71 32.01
C LEU A 172 -30.03 -7.13 30.74
N ILE A 173 -29.58 -7.99 29.81
CA ILE A 173 -29.09 -7.56 28.48
C ILE A 173 -30.17 -6.71 27.77
N SER A 174 -31.42 -7.21 27.74
CA SER A 174 -32.54 -6.51 27.11
C SER A 174 -32.83 -5.15 27.77
N GLN A 175 -32.77 -5.07 29.10
CA GLN A 175 -32.91 -3.81 29.84
C GLN A 175 -31.80 -2.82 29.51
N CYS A 176 -30.54 -3.25 29.48
CA CYS A 176 -29.40 -2.42 29.10
C CYS A 176 -29.56 -1.83 27.68
N LYS A 177 -29.91 -2.66 26.69
CA LYS A 177 -30.15 -2.16 25.32
C LYS A 177 -31.35 -1.22 25.23
N SER A 178 -32.44 -1.50 25.97
CA SER A 178 -33.63 -0.63 26.01
C SER A 178 -33.33 0.79 26.53
N LYS A 179 -32.24 0.94 27.28
CA LYS A 179 -31.75 2.22 27.85
C LYS A 179 -30.68 2.89 26.98
N GLY A 180 -30.30 2.29 25.87
CA GLY A 180 -29.25 2.79 24.97
C GLY A 180 -27.82 2.50 25.46
N LEU A 181 -27.63 1.63 26.46
CA LEU A 181 -26.30 1.10 26.78
C LEU A 181 -25.88 0.11 25.70
N LYS A 182 -24.61 0.16 25.30
CA LYS A 182 -24.01 -0.89 24.48
C LYS A 182 -23.69 -2.11 25.34
N VAL A 183 -23.78 -3.31 24.76
CA VAL A 183 -23.53 -4.57 25.48
C VAL A 183 -22.55 -5.45 24.72
N ALA A 184 -21.62 -6.09 25.43
CA ALA A 184 -20.62 -6.95 24.81
C ALA A 184 -20.31 -8.21 25.65
N VAL A 185 -19.89 -9.28 24.97
CA VAL A 185 -19.26 -10.44 25.61
C VAL A 185 -17.74 -10.29 25.54
N ALA A 186 -17.05 -10.55 26.63
CA ALA A 186 -15.62 -10.32 26.81
C ALA A 186 -14.98 -11.46 27.62
N SER A 187 -14.78 -12.61 26.97
CA SER A 187 -14.43 -13.88 27.63
C SER A 187 -13.06 -14.43 27.25
N SER A 188 -12.44 -15.16 28.19
CA SER A 188 -11.16 -15.87 28.02
C SER A 188 -11.30 -17.26 27.36
N ALA A 189 -12.43 -17.54 26.71
CA ALA A 189 -12.66 -18.79 25.97
C ALA A 189 -12.42 -18.63 24.45
N ASP A 190 -11.99 -19.72 23.78
CA ASP A 190 -11.91 -19.83 22.32
C ASP A 190 -13.25 -19.44 21.65
N ARG A 191 -13.21 -18.80 20.47
CA ARG A 191 -14.42 -18.28 19.80
C ARG A 191 -15.48 -19.36 19.53
N VAL A 192 -15.04 -20.56 19.20
CA VAL A 192 -15.89 -21.74 18.95
C VAL A 192 -16.72 -22.09 20.19
N LYS A 193 -16.14 -21.98 21.39
CA LYS A 193 -16.85 -22.18 22.66
C LYS A 193 -17.77 -20.99 22.95
N VAL A 194 -17.34 -19.76 22.64
CA VAL A 194 -18.13 -18.54 22.85
C VAL A 194 -19.43 -18.53 22.04
N ASP A 195 -19.36 -18.70 20.72
CA ASP A 195 -20.56 -18.63 19.87
C ASP A 195 -21.54 -19.79 20.18
N ALA A 196 -21.02 -20.97 20.55
CA ALA A 196 -21.82 -22.12 20.93
C ALA A 196 -22.54 -21.96 22.27
N ASN A 197 -21.84 -21.47 23.30
CA ASN A 197 -22.42 -21.32 24.64
C ASN A 197 -23.46 -20.20 24.70
N LEU A 198 -23.25 -19.12 23.94
CA LEU A 198 -24.27 -18.07 23.76
C LEU A 198 -25.53 -18.63 23.06
N ALA A 199 -25.38 -19.44 22.01
CA ALA A 199 -26.52 -20.11 21.37
C ALA A 199 -27.22 -21.10 22.32
N ALA A 200 -26.46 -21.86 23.13
CA ALA A 200 -27.00 -22.83 24.10
C ALA A 200 -27.68 -22.17 25.31
N ALA A 201 -27.30 -20.93 25.62
CA ALA A 201 -27.95 -20.08 26.62
C ALA A 201 -29.21 -19.36 26.09
N GLY A 202 -29.58 -19.51 24.82
CA GLY A 202 -30.68 -18.77 24.20
C GLY A 202 -30.35 -17.28 23.96
N LEU A 203 -29.06 -16.92 23.89
CA LEU A 203 -28.57 -15.57 23.73
C LEU A 203 -28.01 -15.34 22.31
N PRO A 204 -28.85 -15.05 21.29
CA PRO A 204 -28.37 -14.87 19.92
C PRO A 204 -27.35 -13.74 19.80
N LEU A 205 -26.28 -13.99 19.03
CA LEU A 205 -25.10 -13.12 18.92
C LEU A 205 -25.44 -11.66 18.55
N SER A 206 -26.51 -11.44 17.79
CA SER A 206 -27.03 -10.12 17.39
C SER A 206 -27.54 -9.25 18.56
N MET A 207 -27.68 -9.79 19.76
CA MET A 207 -27.92 -9.00 20.96
C MET A 207 -26.66 -8.28 21.44
N PHE A 208 -25.46 -8.73 21.07
CA PHE A 208 -24.22 -8.10 21.49
C PHE A 208 -23.69 -7.15 20.42
N ASP A 209 -23.31 -5.94 20.84
CA ASP A 209 -22.72 -4.91 19.99
C ASP A 209 -21.20 -5.14 19.77
N ALA A 210 -20.58 -6.01 20.58
CA ALA A 210 -19.27 -6.63 20.35
C ALA A 210 -19.19 -8.02 21.02
N ILE A 211 -18.39 -8.93 20.46
CA ILE A 211 -18.06 -10.23 21.08
C ILE A 211 -16.55 -10.43 20.96
N VAL A 212 -15.89 -10.60 22.10
CA VAL A 212 -14.44 -10.71 22.25
C VAL A 212 -14.10 -12.04 22.95
N SER A 213 -13.16 -12.78 22.37
CA SER A 213 -12.81 -14.17 22.71
C SER A 213 -11.29 -14.37 22.70
N ALA A 214 -10.80 -15.44 23.33
CA ALA A 214 -9.37 -15.68 23.58
C ALA A 214 -8.48 -15.70 22.33
N ASP A 215 -8.97 -16.22 21.20
CA ASP A 215 -8.19 -16.42 19.96
C ASP A 215 -7.50 -15.15 19.42
N ALA A 216 -7.92 -13.97 19.86
CA ALA A 216 -7.35 -12.67 19.47
C ALA A 216 -6.35 -12.07 20.48
N PHE A 217 -6.00 -12.77 21.57
CA PHE A 217 -5.17 -12.23 22.66
C PHE A 217 -4.15 -13.25 23.19
N GLU A 218 -2.86 -12.87 23.17
CA GLU A 218 -1.80 -13.66 23.82
C GLU A 218 -1.87 -13.56 25.36
N ASN A 219 -2.40 -12.44 25.89
CA ASN A 219 -2.59 -12.23 27.32
C ASN A 219 -4.07 -12.25 27.67
N LEU A 220 -4.51 -13.32 28.35
CA LEU A 220 -5.87 -13.47 28.87
C LEU A 220 -5.99 -12.88 30.30
N LYS A 221 -7.21 -12.83 30.85
CA LYS A 221 -7.47 -12.38 32.24
C LYS A 221 -6.49 -13.10 33.20
N PRO A 222 -5.72 -12.39 34.07
CA PRO A 222 -5.96 -11.04 34.59
C PRO A 222 -5.39 -9.87 33.78
N ALA A 223 -4.91 -10.07 32.54
CA ALA A 223 -4.57 -8.97 31.67
C ALA A 223 -5.83 -8.19 31.21
N PRO A 224 -5.77 -6.83 31.11
CA PRO A 224 -6.92 -5.99 30.78
C PRO A 224 -7.35 -6.04 29.31
N ASP A 225 -6.55 -6.67 28.45
CA ASP A 225 -6.58 -6.58 26.99
C ASP A 225 -7.95 -6.93 26.37
N ILE A 226 -8.58 -8.01 26.85
CA ILE A 226 -9.91 -8.46 26.40
C ILE A 226 -10.97 -7.36 26.64
N PHE A 227 -10.99 -6.74 27.81
CA PHE A 227 -11.93 -5.67 28.12
C PHE A 227 -11.60 -4.38 27.37
N LEU A 228 -10.32 -4.00 27.31
CA LEU A 228 -9.89 -2.81 26.57
C LEU A 228 -10.23 -2.94 25.08
N ALA A 229 -10.12 -4.14 24.49
CA ALA A 229 -10.58 -4.43 23.13
C ALA A 229 -12.11 -4.30 22.99
N ALA A 230 -12.89 -4.88 23.91
CA ALA A 230 -14.35 -4.70 23.90
C ALA A 230 -14.74 -3.21 23.99
N SER A 231 -14.10 -2.44 24.87
CA SER A 231 -14.28 -0.98 25.01
C SER A 231 -13.99 -0.23 23.69
N ARG A 232 -12.91 -0.59 22.99
CA ARG A 232 -12.53 -0.01 21.68
C ARG A 232 -13.54 -0.36 20.59
N ILE A 233 -13.95 -1.62 20.48
CA ILE A 233 -14.94 -2.07 19.47
C ILE A 233 -16.30 -1.40 19.71
N LEU A 234 -16.72 -1.26 20.98
CA LEU A 234 -17.91 -0.50 21.34
C LEU A 234 -17.75 1.01 21.14
N ASN A 235 -16.53 1.54 20.93
CA ASN A 235 -16.20 2.96 20.93
C ASN A 235 -16.78 3.67 22.17
N VAL A 236 -16.44 3.13 23.35
CA VAL A 236 -16.80 3.69 24.68
C VAL A 236 -15.52 3.76 25.53
N PRO A 237 -15.23 4.88 26.22
CA PRO A 237 -14.07 4.97 27.12
C PRO A 237 -14.16 3.95 28.26
N PRO A 238 -13.06 3.31 28.70
CA PRO A 238 -13.09 2.34 29.79
C PRO A 238 -13.71 2.85 31.10
N SER A 239 -13.54 4.15 31.39
CA SER A 239 -14.18 4.80 32.54
C SER A 239 -15.71 4.85 32.47
N GLU A 240 -16.32 4.73 31.28
CA GLU A 240 -17.78 4.64 31.07
C GLU A 240 -18.28 3.18 30.91
N CYS A 241 -17.39 2.19 31.04
CA CYS A 241 -17.69 0.78 30.99
C CYS A 241 -17.91 0.19 32.40
N ILE A 242 -18.83 -0.77 32.47
CA ILE A 242 -19.00 -1.67 33.62
C ILE A 242 -18.77 -3.11 33.14
N VAL A 243 -17.93 -3.84 33.86
CA VAL A 243 -17.74 -5.28 33.70
C VAL A 243 -18.66 -6.04 34.67
N ILE A 244 -19.18 -7.19 34.25
CA ILE A 244 -19.83 -8.19 35.12
C ILE A 244 -19.06 -9.50 35.00
N GLU A 245 -18.55 -10.01 36.14
CA GLU A 245 -17.55 -11.08 36.21
C GLU A 245 -17.78 -11.98 37.43
N ASP A 246 -17.53 -13.28 37.31
CA ASP A 246 -17.51 -14.27 38.41
C ASP A 246 -16.09 -14.58 38.93
N ALA A 247 -15.07 -14.44 38.06
CA ALA A 247 -13.71 -14.87 38.30
C ALA A 247 -12.78 -13.78 38.86
N LEU A 248 -11.97 -14.13 39.86
CA LEU A 248 -10.96 -13.27 40.50
C LEU A 248 -10.03 -12.60 39.46
N ALA A 249 -9.58 -13.37 38.47
CA ALA A 249 -8.71 -12.88 37.41
C ALA A 249 -9.39 -11.81 36.55
N GLY A 250 -10.69 -11.95 36.27
CA GLY A 250 -11.42 -10.94 35.52
C GLY A 250 -11.72 -9.67 36.31
N VAL A 251 -12.00 -9.77 37.61
CA VAL A 251 -12.11 -8.58 38.48
C VAL A 251 -10.77 -7.80 38.48
N GLN A 252 -9.65 -8.51 38.54
CA GLN A 252 -8.31 -7.91 38.39
C GLN A 252 -8.08 -7.29 37.00
N ALA A 253 -8.50 -7.95 35.92
CA ALA A 253 -8.42 -7.41 34.55
C ALA A 253 -9.30 -6.16 34.35
N ALA A 254 -10.51 -6.13 34.90
CA ALA A 254 -11.40 -4.97 34.83
C ALA A 254 -10.80 -3.76 35.56
N LYS A 255 -10.22 -4.00 36.75
CA LYS A 255 -9.49 -3.00 37.54
C LYS A 255 -8.24 -2.49 36.82
N ALA A 256 -7.48 -3.38 36.19
CA ALA A 256 -6.32 -3.03 35.35
C ALA A 256 -6.74 -2.25 34.09
N ALA A 257 -7.93 -2.51 33.55
CA ALA A 257 -8.53 -1.77 32.44
C ALA A 257 -9.15 -0.42 32.86
N GLN A 258 -9.08 -0.05 34.16
CA GLN A 258 -9.72 1.13 34.76
C GLN A 258 -11.25 1.18 34.57
N MET A 259 -11.89 0.01 34.55
CA MET A 259 -13.34 -0.15 34.47
C MET A 259 -13.94 -0.40 35.85
N ARG A 260 -15.22 -0.04 36.03
CA ARG A 260 -16.02 -0.49 37.18
C ARG A 260 -16.37 -1.96 37.00
N CYS A 261 -16.49 -2.71 38.09
CA CYS A 261 -16.75 -4.16 38.03
C CYS A 261 -17.78 -4.60 39.07
N ILE A 262 -18.83 -5.28 38.64
CA ILE A 262 -19.82 -5.94 39.48
C ILE A 262 -19.46 -7.42 39.52
N ALA A 263 -19.04 -7.92 40.68
CA ALA A 263 -18.69 -9.32 40.82
C ALA A 263 -19.94 -10.17 41.16
N VAL A 264 -20.05 -11.38 40.62
CA VAL A 264 -21.11 -12.35 40.96
C VAL A 264 -20.53 -13.60 41.63
N ARG A 265 -21.28 -14.23 42.54
CA ARG A 265 -20.83 -15.34 43.41
C ARG A 265 -20.97 -16.73 42.80
N THR A 266 -21.32 -16.82 41.51
CA THR A 266 -21.64 -18.09 40.82
C THR A 266 -20.49 -19.11 40.83
N SER A 267 -19.24 -18.65 40.82
CA SER A 267 -18.05 -19.53 40.75
C SER A 267 -17.06 -19.38 41.91
N ILE A 268 -17.16 -18.32 42.74
CA ILE A 268 -16.17 -17.98 43.78
C ILE A 268 -16.84 -17.50 45.08
N SER A 269 -16.26 -17.85 46.23
CA SER A 269 -16.72 -17.44 47.56
C SER A 269 -16.25 -16.04 48.01
N ASP A 270 -17.04 -15.40 48.88
CA ASP A 270 -16.89 -13.99 49.31
C ASP A 270 -15.45 -13.57 49.65
N ALA A 271 -14.79 -14.33 50.53
CA ALA A 271 -13.47 -13.99 51.05
C ALA A 271 -12.36 -13.93 49.97
N VAL A 272 -12.61 -14.45 48.77
CA VAL A 272 -11.72 -14.34 47.61
C VAL A 272 -12.11 -13.15 46.73
N LEU A 273 -13.39 -12.94 46.45
CA LEU A 273 -13.86 -11.81 45.63
C LEU A 273 -13.62 -10.45 46.29
N GLU A 274 -13.82 -10.33 47.61
CA GLU A 274 -13.52 -9.11 48.37
C GLU A 274 -12.05 -8.68 48.20
N SER A 275 -11.12 -9.64 48.07
CA SER A 275 -9.68 -9.37 47.98
C SER A 275 -9.23 -8.68 46.68
N ALA A 276 -10.07 -8.63 45.64
CA ALA A 276 -9.79 -7.91 44.40
C ALA A 276 -10.30 -6.45 44.40
N GLU A 277 -11.14 -6.07 45.38
CA GLU A 277 -11.86 -4.80 45.44
C GLU A 277 -12.75 -4.54 44.19
N PRO A 278 -13.73 -5.41 43.89
CA PRO A 278 -14.79 -5.08 42.92
C PRO A 278 -15.61 -3.87 43.42
N SER A 279 -16.32 -3.20 42.51
CA SER A 279 -17.13 -2.03 42.86
C SER A 279 -18.30 -2.39 43.79
N PHE A 280 -18.88 -3.58 43.62
CA PHE A 280 -19.66 -4.32 44.63
C PHE A 280 -19.88 -5.76 44.17
N ILE A 281 -20.45 -6.60 45.06
CA ILE A 281 -20.75 -8.02 44.83
C ILE A 281 -22.27 -8.25 44.75
N ARG A 282 -22.71 -9.21 43.93
CA ARG A 282 -24.08 -9.72 43.78
C ARG A 282 -24.07 -11.25 43.81
N ASP A 283 -25.22 -11.89 43.98
CA ASP A 283 -25.28 -13.36 44.09
C ASP A 283 -25.13 -14.03 42.72
N ASP A 284 -25.94 -13.61 41.76
CA ASP A 284 -25.91 -14.02 40.36
C ASP A 284 -26.26 -12.85 39.43
N ILE A 285 -26.21 -13.06 38.12
CA ILE A 285 -26.57 -12.05 37.11
C ILE A 285 -28.02 -11.57 37.21
N GLY A 286 -28.96 -12.43 37.61
CA GLY A 286 -30.37 -12.07 37.81
C GLY A 286 -30.59 -11.17 39.04
N SER A 287 -29.67 -11.18 39.99
CA SER A 287 -29.64 -10.25 41.13
C SER A 287 -28.98 -8.88 40.81
N VAL A 288 -28.35 -8.70 39.64
CA VAL A 288 -27.81 -7.41 39.19
C VAL A 288 -28.94 -6.56 38.60
N SER A 289 -29.24 -5.41 39.19
CA SER A 289 -30.24 -4.48 38.66
C SER A 289 -29.69 -3.48 37.65
N LEU A 290 -30.57 -2.87 36.86
CA LEU A 290 -30.20 -1.75 35.99
C LEU A 290 -29.73 -0.53 36.81
N GLU A 291 -30.31 -0.31 37.99
CA GLU A 291 -29.95 0.75 38.93
C GLU A 291 -28.56 0.53 39.54
N ASP A 292 -28.17 -0.72 39.79
CA ASP A 292 -26.80 -1.10 40.17
C ASP A 292 -25.80 -0.67 39.09
N ILE A 293 -26.10 -0.97 37.83
CA ILE A 293 -25.29 -0.56 36.68
C ILE A 293 -25.24 0.97 36.57
N LEU A 294 -26.39 1.64 36.44
CA LEU A 294 -26.43 3.08 36.12
C LEU A 294 -26.00 4.00 37.26
N PHE A 295 -26.17 3.60 38.52
CA PHE A 295 -26.01 4.49 39.68
C PHE A 295 -25.17 3.93 40.84
N GLY A 296 -24.69 2.69 40.74
CA GLY A 296 -23.84 2.06 41.76
C GLY A 296 -24.59 1.33 42.88
N GLY A 297 -25.93 1.28 42.78
CA GLY A 297 -26.80 0.68 43.79
C GLY A 297 -26.92 1.52 45.07
N THR A 298 -28.00 1.32 45.83
CA THR A 298 -28.12 1.91 47.18
C THR A 298 -27.30 1.09 48.18
N VAL A 299 -26.15 1.63 48.62
CA VAL A 299 -25.27 0.98 49.61
C VAL A 299 -26.07 0.63 50.88
N GLY A 300 -26.02 -0.65 51.25
CA GLY A 300 -27.04 -1.27 52.09
C GLY A 300 -26.53 -2.15 53.23
N TYR A 301 -25.27 -2.06 53.68
CA TYR A 301 -24.87 -2.40 55.07
C TYR A 301 -23.50 -1.77 55.45
N ASN A 302 -23.18 -1.74 56.74
CA ASN A 302 -22.07 -0.99 57.37
C ASN A 302 -20.78 -1.86 57.56
N GLU A 303 -19.61 -1.40 58.07
CA GLU A 303 -19.26 -0.20 58.87
C GLU A 303 -17.73 0.10 58.91
N ARG A 304 -17.35 1.38 59.16
CA ARG A 304 -16.00 1.92 59.56
C ARG A 304 -14.92 2.01 58.46
N MET A 305 -13.95 2.94 58.48
CA MET A 305 -13.54 3.94 59.50
C MET A 305 -13.52 5.39 58.98
N GLN A 306 -13.33 6.38 59.88
CA GLN A 306 -13.32 7.83 59.62
C GLN A 306 -11.89 8.43 59.54
N GLY A 307 -11.76 9.60 58.90
CA GLY A 307 -10.55 10.45 58.88
C GLY A 307 -10.19 10.87 57.44
N SER A 308 -10.49 12.07 56.92
CA SER A 308 -10.13 13.43 57.40
C SER A 308 -8.60 13.62 57.40
N GLU A 309 -8.00 14.63 56.75
CA GLU A 309 -8.50 16.00 56.46
C GLU A 309 -8.22 16.53 55.03
N THR A 310 -8.85 17.67 54.75
CA THR A 310 -8.84 18.51 53.53
C THR A 310 -7.48 18.95 52.98
N LEU A 311 -7.45 19.25 51.68
CA LEU A 311 -6.68 20.38 51.13
C LEU A 311 -7.52 21.16 50.10
N ASN A 312 -7.40 22.50 50.12
CA ASN A 312 -8.15 23.42 49.26
C ASN A 312 -7.19 24.13 48.29
N ASN A 313 -7.68 24.42 47.07
CA ASN A 313 -7.21 25.36 46.03
C ASN A 313 -5.94 26.21 46.33
N PHE A 314 -5.00 26.37 45.39
CA PHE A 314 -5.25 27.11 44.14
C PHE A 314 -4.25 26.87 42.99
N ALA A 315 -4.78 27.06 41.77
CA ALA A 315 -4.21 27.42 40.46
C ALA A 315 -2.69 27.52 40.18
N GLU A 316 -2.35 27.17 38.92
CA GLU A 316 -1.49 27.87 37.95
C GLU A 316 -0.34 28.77 38.49
N SER A 317 0.91 28.65 38.04
CA SER A 317 1.30 28.59 36.62
C SER A 317 2.76 28.12 36.40
N SER A 318 3.24 28.23 35.15
CA SER A 318 4.48 27.66 34.64
C SER A 318 5.82 28.14 35.24
N SER A 319 6.82 27.27 35.08
CA SER A 319 8.25 27.60 34.86
C SER A 319 9.00 28.37 35.95
N THR A 320 9.59 27.66 36.91
CA THR A 320 11.07 27.57 37.10
C THR A 320 11.43 26.53 38.18
N VAL A 321 12.73 26.28 38.36
CA VAL A 321 13.40 25.32 39.27
C VAL A 321 13.84 24.03 38.57
N LEU A 322 14.85 24.19 37.72
CA LEU A 322 15.77 23.12 37.32
C LEU A 322 16.98 23.14 38.30
N ASP A 323 16.68 23.02 39.60
CA ASP A 323 17.66 23.07 40.70
C ASP A 323 17.06 22.39 41.96
N GLY A 324 17.50 21.17 42.28
CA GLY A 324 17.02 20.46 43.48
C GLY A 324 17.03 18.92 43.43
N TRP A 325 17.08 18.32 42.23
CA TRP A 325 17.03 16.86 42.07
C TRP A 325 18.40 16.17 42.22
N LEU A 326 19.05 16.37 43.38
CA LEU A 326 20.30 15.66 43.76
C LEU A 326 20.31 15.16 45.21
N GLN A 327 19.15 14.78 45.76
CA GLN A 327 19.02 14.05 47.04
C GLN A 327 18.11 12.81 46.98
N GLY A 328 18.07 12.11 45.83
CA GLY A 328 17.60 10.73 45.77
C GLY A 328 18.74 9.75 46.11
N SER A 329 18.45 8.62 46.77
CA SER A 329 19.51 7.62 47.00
C SER A 329 19.87 6.90 45.69
N ARG A 330 21.05 6.26 45.64
CA ARG A 330 21.43 5.40 44.50
C ARG A 330 20.40 4.31 44.19
N ARG A 331 19.63 3.84 45.19
CA ARG A 331 18.54 2.87 44.99
C ARG A 331 17.31 3.48 44.31
N ASP A 332 17.01 4.74 44.59
CA ASP A 332 15.83 5.42 44.03
C ASP A 332 16.10 5.83 42.58
N ILE A 333 17.31 6.33 42.29
CA ILE A 333 17.75 6.60 40.92
C ILE A 333 17.73 5.31 40.08
N LEU A 334 18.17 4.17 40.66
CA LEU A 334 18.07 2.88 39.99
C LEU A 334 16.62 2.40 39.82
N ARG A 335 15.74 2.58 40.81
CA ARG A 335 14.33 2.17 40.73
C ARG A 335 13.50 3.00 39.75
N TYR A 336 13.59 4.33 39.83
CA TYR A 336 12.86 5.20 38.90
C TYR A 336 13.49 5.18 37.50
N GLY A 337 14.81 4.99 37.40
CA GLY A 337 15.47 4.66 36.14
C GLY A 337 14.96 3.35 35.54
N SER A 338 14.93 2.25 36.30
CA SER A 338 14.47 0.95 35.77
C SER A 338 12.97 0.92 35.48
N LEU A 339 12.14 1.62 36.27
CA LEU A 339 10.70 1.76 36.02
C LEU A 339 10.43 2.65 34.81
N GLY A 340 11.15 3.76 34.65
CA GLY A 340 11.08 4.62 33.48
C GLY A 340 11.52 3.89 32.21
N ILE A 341 12.57 3.07 32.29
CA ILE A 341 13.01 2.17 31.21
C ILE A 341 11.93 1.13 30.92
N ALA A 342 11.39 0.44 31.93
CA ALA A 342 10.36 -0.59 31.74
C ALA A 342 9.08 -0.03 31.09
N ILE A 343 8.62 1.15 31.51
CA ILE A 343 7.47 1.84 30.89
C ILE A 343 7.82 2.29 29.46
N SER A 344 9.03 2.82 29.22
CA SER A 344 9.46 3.21 27.87
C SER A 344 9.57 2.00 26.93
N CYS A 345 10.09 0.88 27.41
CA CYS A 345 10.13 -0.39 26.68
C CYS A 345 8.72 -0.91 26.41
N LEU A 346 7.80 -0.89 27.38
CA LEU A 346 6.42 -1.33 27.18
C LEU A 346 5.69 -0.44 26.15
N ILE A 347 5.82 0.87 26.23
CA ILE A 347 5.26 1.82 25.24
C ILE A 347 5.87 1.58 23.86
N PHE A 348 7.20 1.35 23.78
CA PHE A 348 7.87 1.01 22.53
C PHE A 348 7.34 -0.31 21.96
N THR A 349 7.25 -1.37 22.76
CA THR A 349 6.73 -2.69 22.35
C THR A 349 5.27 -2.63 21.89
N LEU A 350 4.41 -1.87 22.56
CA LEU A 350 3.01 -1.70 22.16
C LEU A 350 2.88 -0.91 20.85
N ASN A 351 3.59 0.20 20.70
CA ASN A 351 3.54 1.02 19.48
C ASN A 351 4.20 0.34 18.28
N ASN A 352 5.21 -0.50 18.50
CA ASN A 352 5.95 -1.22 17.47
C ASN A 352 5.56 -2.71 17.41
N TRP A 353 4.40 -3.11 17.94
CA TRP A 353 4.00 -4.53 18.03
C TRP A 353 4.06 -5.24 16.67
N LYS A 354 3.47 -4.65 15.61
CA LYS A 354 3.60 -5.17 14.24
C LYS A 354 5.08 -5.32 13.85
N ALA A 355 5.91 -4.28 14.02
CA ALA A 355 7.35 -4.35 13.70
C ALA A 355 8.10 -5.46 14.47
N MET A 356 7.68 -5.77 15.71
CA MET A 356 8.25 -6.86 16.51
C MET A 356 7.81 -8.26 16.05
N GLN A 357 6.75 -8.41 15.25
CA GLN A 357 6.35 -9.70 14.67
C GLN A 357 7.37 -10.26 13.66
N TYR A 358 8.24 -9.40 13.10
CA TYR A 358 9.26 -9.79 12.12
C TYR A 358 10.61 -10.12 12.79
N ALA A 359 10.96 -9.39 13.85
CA ALA A 359 12.20 -9.54 14.60
C ALA A 359 12.15 -10.71 15.60
N SER A 360 12.14 -11.94 15.07
CA SER A 360 12.08 -13.17 15.90
C SER A 360 13.19 -13.23 16.97
N PRO A 361 12.98 -13.92 18.11
CA PRO A 361 14.02 -14.12 19.11
C PRO A 361 15.30 -14.75 18.54
N LYS A 362 15.16 -15.55 17.47
CA LYS A 362 16.29 -16.12 16.73
C LYS A 362 16.99 -15.11 15.82
N ALA A 363 16.27 -14.19 15.19
CA ALA A 363 16.87 -13.08 14.45
C ALA A 363 17.69 -12.17 15.40
N VAL A 364 17.16 -11.88 16.59
CA VAL A 364 17.89 -11.13 17.64
C VAL A 364 19.13 -11.92 18.10
N TRP A 365 19.02 -13.23 18.29
CA TRP A 365 20.17 -14.09 18.62
C TRP A 365 21.24 -14.09 17.50
N ASN A 366 20.82 -14.25 16.25
CA ASN A 366 21.67 -14.18 15.05
C ASN A 366 22.40 -12.83 14.96
N GLN A 367 21.73 -11.73 15.31
CA GLN A 367 22.31 -10.37 15.31
C GLN A 367 23.32 -10.16 16.47
N LEU A 368 23.08 -10.76 17.64
CA LEU A 368 23.95 -10.62 18.82
C LEU A 368 25.19 -11.53 18.80
N PHE A 369 25.06 -12.75 18.24
CA PHE A 369 26.11 -13.78 18.28
C PHE A 369 26.68 -14.15 16.91
N GLY A 370 26.09 -13.63 15.82
CA GLY A 370 26.50 -13.88 14.44
C GLY A 370 25.91 -15.17 13.84
N VAL A 371 25.60 -15.11 12.56
CA VAL A 371 25.40 -16.30 11.72
C VAL A 371 26.76 -16.76 11.18
N ALA A 372 26.91 -18.05 10.86
CA ALA A 372 28.04 -18.55 10.10
C ALA A 372 28.02 -17.99 8.67
N LEU A 373 28.62 -16.82 8.45
CA LEU A 373 28.75 -16.19 7.14
C LEU A 373 29.85 -16.86 6.31
N PRO A 374 29.65 -17.03 4.99
CA PRO A 374 30.71 -17.49 4.08
C PRO A 374 31.75 -16.37 3.85
N PRO A 375 32.96 -16.70 3.35
CA PRO A 375 34.00 -15.71 3.06
C PRO A 375 33.65 -14.81 1.84
N LEU A 376 32.81 -13.80 2.07
CA LEU A 376 32.31 -12.90 1.03
C LEU A 376 33.38 -11.92 0.50
N GLU A 377 34.37 -11.54 1.31
CA GLU A 377 35.42 -10.59 0.91
C GLU A 377 36.12 -11.00 -0.40
N GLN A 378 36.13 -10.08 -1.38
CA GLN A 378 36.78 -10.28 -2.66
C GLN A 378 38.21 -9.74 -2.61
N LYS A 379 39.13 -10.58 -2.14
CA LYS A 379 40.58 -10.39 -2.36
C LYS A 379 40.87 -10.50 -3.86
N ASP A 380 41.96 -9.88 -4.34
CA ASP A 380 42.39 -9.81 -5.76
C ASP A 380 42.83 -11.17 -6.36
N ASN A 381 41.98 -12.19 -6.22
CA ASN A 381 42.18 -13.56 -6.63
C ASN A 381 41.21 -13.91 -7.77
N SER A 382 41.45 -15.03 -8.47
CA SER A 382 40.57 -15.45 -9.57
C SER A 382 39.21 -15.97 -9.07
N ARG A 383 38.22 -16.03 -9.97
CA ARG A 383 36.92 -16.67 -9.70
C ARG A 383 37.09 -18.13 -9.22
N TYR A 384 38.04 -18.85 -9.78
CA TYR A 384 38.39 -20.21 -9.37
C TYR A 384 38.84 -20.28 -7.90
N ASP A 385 39.67 -19.34 -7.45
CA ASP A 385 40.14 -19.27 -6.06
C ASP A 385 39.01 -18.93 -5.09
N ARG A 386 38.03 -18.11 -5.52
CA ARG A 386 36.82 -17.77 -4.73
C ARG A 386 35.90 -18.98 -4.58
N ILE A 387 35.63 -19.69 -5.68
CA ILE A 387 34.88 -20.95 -5.65
C ILE A 387 35.57 -21.97 -4.75
N GLN A 388 36.90 -22.13 -4.84
CA GLN A 388 37.63 -23.07 -3.99
C GLN A 388 37.64 -22.65 -2.50
N GLN A 389 37.57 -21.35 -2.19
CA GLN A 389 37.35 -20.88 -0.81
C GLN A 389 35.96 -21.29 -0.28
N PHE A 390 34.90 -21.17 -1.09
CA PHE A 390 33.57 -21.66 -0.72
C PHE A 390 33.52 -23.20 -0.60
N VAL A 391 34.18 -23.96 -1.48
CA VAL A 391 34.32 -25.42 -1.36
C VAL A 391 35.01 -25.80 -0.04
N ASN A 392 36.06 -25.06 0.36
CA ASN A 392 36.74 -25.28 1.64
C ASN A 392 35.85 -24.94 2.85
N TYR A 393 35.08 -23.85 2.77
CA TYR A 393 34.12 -23.44 3.80
C TYR A 393 33.01 -24.47 4.00
N ILE A 394 32.41 -24.98 2.92
CA ILE A 394 31.40 -26.05 3.00
C ILE A 394 32.03 -27.32 3.60
N SER A 395 33.26 -27.66 3.23
CA SER A 395 33.97 -28.81 3.80
C SER A 395 34.26 -28.70 5.30
N ASP A 396 34.54 -27.50 5.79
CA ASP A 396 34.72 -27.21 7.22
C ASP A 396 33.37 -27.32 7.97
N LEU A 397 32.33 -26.64 7.47
CA LEU A 397 30.97 -26.65 8.00
C LEU A 397 30.39 -28.08 8.11
N GLU A 398 30.63 -28.92 7.10
CA GLU A 398 30.28 -30.34 7.13
C GLU A 398 31.11 -31.14 8.15
N SER A 399 32.43 -30.92 8.21
CA SER A 399 33.32 -31.63 9.13
C SER A 399 33.00 -31.37 10.62
N ARG A 400 32.42 -30.21 10.93
CA ARG A 400 31.97 -29.84 12.28
C ARG A 400 30.68 -30.54 12.70
N GLY A 401 29.88 -31.02 11.74
CA GLY A 401 28.65 -31.77 11.98
C GLY A 401 27.52 -31.02 12.70
N ASN A 402 27.69 -29.71 12.95
CA ASN A 402 26.77 -28.89 13.75
C ASN A 402 25.98 -27.85 12.94
N ALA A 403 25.98 -27.97 11.61
CA ALA A 403 25.17 -27.14 10.73
C ALA A 403 23.67 -27.29 11.04
N GLN A 404 22.93 -26.17 11.01
CA GLN A 404 21.49 -26.20 11.25
C GLN A 404 20.77 -26.97 10.13
N ILE A 405 19.88 -27.90 10.50
CA ILE A 405 18.89 -28.45 9.56
C ILE A 405 17.75 -27.44 9.37
N VAL A 406 17.40 -27.15 8.12
CA VAL A 406 16.25 -26.31 7.77
C VAL A 406 14.94 -27.03 8.14
N PRO A 407 13.95 -26.34 8.74
CA PRO A 407 12.64 -26.95 9.01
C PRO A 407 11.97 -27.43 7.73
N GLU A 408 11.15 -28.48 7.84
CA GLU A 408 10.28 -28.89 6.74
C GLU A 408 9.18 -27.84 6.51
N PHE A 409 8.75 -27.63 5.26
CA PHE A 409 7.64 -26.72 4.97
C PHE A 409 6.35 -27.21 5.66
N PRO A 410 5.57 -26.33 6.34
CA PRO A 410 4.30 -26.73 6.94
C PRO A 410 3.34 -27.30 5.88
N SER A 411 2.71 -28.44 6.19
CA SER A 411 1.92 -29.24 5.24
C SER A 411 0.59 -28.63 4.79
N LYS A 412 0.31 -27.38 5.19
CA LYS A 412 -0.90 -26.61 4.87
C LYS A 412 -0.63 -25.29 4.14
N LEU A 413 0.63 -24.93 3.86
CA LEU A 413 0.91 -23.72 3.10
C LEU A 413 0.46 -23.90 1.64
N ASP A 414 -0.08 -22.84 1.05
CA ASP A 414 -0.37 -22.80 -0.38
C ASP A 414 0.94 -22.69 -1.18
N TRP A 415 0.95 -23.33 -2.36
CA TRP A 415 2.05 -23.29 -3.31
C TRP A 415 1.56 -22.82 -4.68
N LEU A 416 2.39 -22.03 -5.34
CA LEU A 416 2.21 -21.52 -6.69
C LEU A 416 3.35 -22.05 -7.57
N ASN A 417 3.11 -22.16 -8.88
CA ASN A 417 4.03 -22.74 -9.87
C ASN A 417 4.39 -24.24 -9.65
N THR A 418 3.95 -24.91 -8.59
CA THR A 418 4.23 -26.32 -8.28
C THR A 418 3.22 -26.91 -7.27
N ALA A 419 3.22 -28.24 -7.11
CA ALA A 419 2.62 -28.89 -5.94
C ALA A 419 3.55 -28.80 -4.69
N PRO A 420 3.03 -28.96 -3.45
CA PRO A 420 3.81 -28.78 -2.23
C PRO A 420 5.07 -29.65 -2.13
N LEU A 421 6.22 -28.99 -2.00
CA LEU A 421 7.54 -29.61 -1.96
C LEU A 421 8.01 -29.90 -0.52
N GLN A 422 8.82 -30.93 -0.35
CA GLN A 422 9.44 -31.33 0.91
C GLN A 422 10.95 -31.49 0.78
N PHE A 423 11.72 -30.93 1.73
CA PHE A 423 13.17 -31.09 1.83
C PHE A 423 13.60 -32.56 1.88
N ARG A 424 12.86 -33.39 2.63
CA ARG A 424 13.24 -34.80 2.84
C ARG A 424 12.88 -35.73 1.68
N ARG A 425 12.12 -35.25 0.69
CA ARG A 425 11.56 -36.05 -0.41
C ARG A 425 11.87 -35.48 -1.79
N ASP A 426 11.43 -34.26 -2.08
CA ASP A 426 11.39 -33.70 -3.44
C ASP A 426 12.61 -32.82 -3.74
N LEU A 427 13.08 -32.06 -2.75
CA LEU A 427 14.29 -31.24 -2.83
C LEU A 427 15.55 -31.99 -2.37
N LYS A 428 15.40 -33.24 -1.91
CA LYS A 428 16.52 -34.09 -1.50
C LYS A 428 17.47 -34.29 -2.69
N GLY A 429 18.78 -34.21 -2.42
CA GLY A 429 19.80 -34.31 -3.45
C GLY A 429 20.01 -33.03 -4.27
N LYS A 430 19.45 -31.88 -3.86
CA LYS A 430 19.54 -30.62 -4.61
C LYS A 430 20.15 -29.52 -3.77
N ILE A 431 20.81 -28.57 -4.43
CA ILE A 431 21.17 -27.30 -3.81
C ILE A 431 19.93 -26.40 -3.91
N VAL A 432 19.37 -26.00 -2.78
CA VAL A 432 18.17 -25.15 -2.75
C VAL A 432 18.56 -23.73 -2.38
N LEU A 433 18.13 -22.76 -3.18
CA LEU A 433 18.15 -21.34 -2.86
C LEU A 433 16.76 -20.92 -2.41
N LEU A 434 16.58 -20.72 -1.10
CA LEU A 434 15.39 -20.05 -0.58
C LEU A 434 15.57 -18.54 -0.75
N ASP A 435 14.59 -17.89 -1.34
CA ASP A 435 14.47 -16.42 -1.35
C ASP A 435 13.35 -16.00 -0.40
N PHE A 436 13.68 -15.28 0.66
CA PHE A 436 12.70 -14.71 1.60
C PHE A 436 12.29 -13.32 1.12
N TRP A 437 11.14 -13.26 0.44
CA TRP A 437 10.69 -12.08 -0.31
C TRP A 437 9.26 -11.68 0.07
N THR A 438 8.86 -10.48 -0.33
CA THR A 438 7.47 -9.97 -0.29
C THR A 438 7.28 -9.05 -1.49
N TYR A 439 6.10 -9.04 -2.13
CA TYR A 439 5.95 -8.37 -3.44
C TYR A 439 5.74 -6.86 -3.36
N CYS A 440 5.49 -6.29 -2.18
CA CYS A 440 5.47 -4.85 -1.97
C CYS A 440 6.86 -4.21 -2.10
N CYS A 441 7.91 -4.94 -1.70
CA CYS A 441 9.23 -4.40 -1.43
C CYS A 441 10.09 -4.27 -2.70
N ILE A 442 10.50 -3.05 -3.04
CA ILE A 442 11.31 -2.77 -4.23
C ILE A 442 12.66 -3.50 -4.22
N ASN A 443 13.25 -3.70 -3.04
CA ASN A 443 14.51 -4.45 -2.87
C ASN A 443 14.35 -5.93 -3.23
N CYS A 444 13.15 -6.51 -3.04
CA CYS A 444 12.83 -7.85 -3.53
C CYS A 444 12.65 -7.88 -5.05
N MET A 445 11.99 -6.88 -5.64
CA MET A 445 11.78 -6.85 -7.09
C MET A 445 13.11 -6.77 -7.85
N HIS A 446 14.06 -5.99 -7.31
CA HIS A 446 15.41 -5.85 -7.86
C HIS A 446 16.23 -7.15 -7.94
N VAL A 447 15.90 -8.20 -7.18
CA VAL A 447 16.64 -9.47 -7.21
C VAL A 447 16.00 -10.55 -8.09
N LEU A 448 14.76 -10.37 -8.54
CA LEU A 448 14.10 -11.31 -9.45
C LEU A 448 14.87 -11.53 -10.78
N PRO A 449 15.47 -10.49 -11.43
CA PRO A 449 16.33 -10.69 -12.61
C PRO A 449 17.64 -11.43 -12.31
N ASP A 450 18.10 -11.40 -11.07
CA ASP A 450 19.30 -12.10 -10.62
C ASP A 450 19.01 -13.58 -10.32
N LEU A 451 17.83 -13.88 -9.76
CA LEU A 451 17.33 -15.24 -9.56
C LEU A 451 17.03 -15.93 -10.90
N ASP A 452 16.33 -15.26 -11.82
CA ASP A 452 16.06 -15.75 -13.18
C ASP A 452 17.37 -16.10 -13.93
N ALA A 453 18.42 -15.30 -13.76
CA ALA A 453 19.73 -15.57 -14.34
C ALA A 453 20.41 -16.82 -13.74
N LEU A 454 20.22 -17.08 -12.44
CA LEU A 454 20.71 -18.31 -11.78
C LEU A 454 19.90 -19.54 -12.21
N GLU A 455 18.56 -19.44 -12.26
CA GLU A 455 17.68 -20.49 -12.81
C GLU A 455 18.11 -20.86 -14.23
N LYS A 456 18.29 -19.87 -15.12
CA LYS A 456 18.72 -20.08 -16.51
C LYS A 456 20.12 -20.67 -16.64
N LYS A 457 21.05 -20.34 -15.73
CA LYS A 457 22.41 -20.91 -15.70
C LYS A 457 22.42 -22.37 -15.24
N TYR A 458 21.60 -22.71 -14.24
CA TYR A 458 21.64 -24.00 -13.54
C TYR A 458 20.46 -24.94 -13.85
N LYS A 459 19.59 -24.62 -14.81
CA LYS A 459 18.38 -25.40 -15.20
C LYS A 459 18.59 -26.92 -15.43
N ASP A 460 19.78 -27.34 -15.89
CA ASP A 460 20.11 -28.74 -16.20
C ASP A 460 20.93 -29.40 -15.07
N MET A 461 21.09 -28.70 -13.95
CA MET A 461 21.88 -29.06 -12.78
C MET A 461 20.95 -29.31 -11.57
N PRO A 462 21.41 -29.98 -10.50
CA PRO A 462 20.59 -30.28 -9.32
C PRO A 462 20.48 -29.06 -8.39
N PHE A 463 19.86 -27.99 -8.90
CA PHE A 463 19.65 -26.70 -8.26
C PHE A 463 18.18 -26.29 -8.37
N VAL A 464 17.62 -25.68 -7.32
CA VAL A 464 16.23 -25.21 -7.27
C VAL A 464 16.16 -23.88 -6.53
N VAL A 465 15.49 -22.88 -7.10
CA VAL A 465 15.05 -21.68 -6.37
C VAL A 465 13.67 -21.95 -5.79
N VAL A 466 13.41 -21.51 -4.55
CA VAL A 466 12.06 -21.48 -3.95
C VAL A 466 11.82 -20.11 -3.33
N GLY A 467 10.84 -19.37 -3.86
CA GLY A 467 10.40 -18.11 -3.28
C GLY A 467 9.55 -18.35 -2.04
N VAL A 468 10.13 -18.16 -0.86
CA VAL A 468 9.43 -18.22 0.43
C VAL A 468 8.79 -16.85 0.68
N HIS A 469 7.56 -16.69 0.19
CA HIS A 469 6.85 -15.42 0.28
C HIS A 469 6.43 -15.15 1.73
N SER A 470 7.09 -14.19 2.37
CA SER A 470 6.94 -13.82 3.77
C SER A 470 6.34 -12.42 3.85
N ALA A 471 5.01 -12.34 3.94
CA ALA A 471 4.21 -11.12 3.76
C ALA A 471 4.52 -9.98 4.75
N LYS A 472 4.82 -8.77 4.26
CA LYS A 472 4.89 -7.56 5.11
C LYS A 472 3.50 -7.04 5.46
N PHE A 473 2.62 -6.91 4.47
CA PHE A 473 1.28 -6.35 4.60
C PHE A 473 0.20 -7.44 4.70
N ASP A 474 -0.97 -7.10 5.25
CA ASP A 474 -2.03 -8.07 5.50
C ASP A 474 -2.68 -8.59 4.20
N ASN A 475 -2.74 -7.78 3.13
CA ASN A 475 -3.12 -8.20 1.77
C ASN A 475 -2.14 -9.22 1.16
N GLU A 476 -0.84 -9.12 1.46
CA GLU A 476 0.17 -10.01 0.88
C GLU A 476 0.11 -11.44 1.44
N LYS A 477 -0.77 -11.70 2.42
CA LYS A 477 -1.07 -13.05 2.94
C LYS A 477 -2.10 -13.81 2.09
N ASP A 478 -2.87 -13.12 1.23
CA ASP A 478 -3.84 -13.77 0.34
C ASP A 478 -3.09 -14.42 -0.83
N SER A 479 -3.23 -15.74 -0.97
CA SER A 479 -2.61 -16.55 -2.03
C SER A 479 -3.00 -16.09 -3.43
N GLU A 480 -4.19 -15.51 -3.65
CA GLU A 480 -4.55 -14.89 -4.95
C GLU A 480 -3.82 -13.56 -5.17
N ALA A 481 -3.52 -12.79 -4.12
CA ALA A 481 -2.73 -11.58 -4.26
C ALA A 481 -1.26 -11.92 -4.62
N ILE A 482 -0.67 -12.91 -3.94
CA ILE A 482 0.65 -13.46 -4.29
C ILE A 482 0.63 -14.05 -5.71
N ARG A 483 -0.45 -14.75 -6.11
CA ARG A 483 -0.63 -15.27 -7.47
C ARG A 483 -0.63 -14.16 -8.51
N ASN A 484 -1.36 -13.06 -8.29
CA ASN A 484 -1.33 -11.92 -9.19
C ASN A 484 0.05 -11.24 -9.21
N ALA A 485 0.80 -11.21 -8.09
CA ALA A 485 2.19 -10.77 -8.09
C ALA A 485 3.14 -11.70 -8.89
N VAL A 486 3.01 -13.03 -8.76
CA VAL A 486 3.76 -14.02 -9.57
C VAL A 486 3.51 -13.80 -11.06
N LEU A 487 2.25 -13.59 -11.46
CA LEU A 487 1.84 -13.27 -12.84
C LEU A 487 2.36 -11.90 -13.31
N ARG A 488 2.42 -10.89 -12.42
CA ARG A 488 2.90 -9.53 -12.68
C ARG A 488 4.41 -9.48 -12.83
N TYR A 489 5.17 -10.11 -11.95
CA TYR A 489 6.63 -10.11 -12.02
C TYR A 489 7.19 -11.16 -12.98
N GLY A 490 6.44 -12.22 -13.28
CA GLY A 490 6.78 -13.23 -14.27
C GLY A 490 7.54 -14.43 -13.71
N ILE A 491 7.45 -14.62 -12.37
CA ILE A 491 8.22 -15.60 -11.59
C ILE A 491 7.93 -17.03 -12.07
N SER A 492 9.00 -17.78 -12.38
CA SER A 492 8.94 -19.17 -12.87
C SER A 492 9.25 -20.25 -11.84
N HIS A 493 9.99 -19.92 -10.78
CA HIS A 493 10.31 -20.86 -9.72
C HIS A 493 9.09 -21.17 -8.83
N PRO A 494 9.10 -22.31 -8.12
CA PRO A 494 8.20 -22.57 -6.99
C PRO A 494 8.09 -21.39 -6.02
N VAL A 495 6.87 -21.02 -5.65
CA VAL A 495 6.60 -20.04 -4.59
C VAL A 495 5.71 -20.69 -3.53
N VAL A 496 5.99 -20.44 -2.26
CA VAL A 496 5.20 -20.89 -1.11
C VAL A 496 4.74 -19.69 -0.29
N ASN A 497 3.46 -19.69 0.12
CA ASN A 497 2.91 -18.66 0.99
C ASN A 497 3.30 -18.94 2.46
N ASP A 498 4.41 -18.36 2.93
CA ASP A 498 4.78 -18.29 4.36
C ASP A 498 4.31 -16.96 4.97
N GLY A 499 3.07 -16.56 4.70
CA GLY A 499 2.48 -15.29 5.16
C GLY A 499 2.40 -15.16 6.70
N ASP A 500 2.42 -16.28 7.42
CA ASP A 500 2.56 -16.34 8.88
C ASP A 500 4.02 -16.47 9.36
N MET A 501 5.01 -16.45 8.45
CA MET A 501 6.45 -16.38 8.72
C MET A 501 7.01 -17.52 9.57
N PHE A 502 6.54 -18.74 9.36
CA PHE A 502 7.04 -19.91 10.07
C PHE A 502 8.51 -20.20 9.71
N LEU A 503 8.86 -20.24 8.42
CA LEU A 503 10.23 -20.49 7.97
C LEU A 503 11.12 -19.28 8.29
N TRP A 504 10.63 -18.06 8.05
CA TRP A 504 11.33 -16.80 8.36
C TRP A 504 11.81 -16.77 9.83
N ARG A 505 10.90 -17.01 10.80
CA ARG A 505 11.27 -16.99 12.23
C ARG A 505 12.14 -18.17 12.64
N ASN A 506 11.91 -19.37 12.07
CA ASN A 506 12.75 -20.54 12.39
C ASN A 506 14.16 -20.49 11.80
N LEU A 507 14.40 -19.73 10.72
CA LEU A 507 15.74 -19.45 10.20
C LEU A 507 16.36 -18.17 10.78
N GLY A 508 15.59 -17.36 11.51
CA GLY A 508 16.06 -16.11 12.12
C GLY A 508 16.35 -15.03 11.08
N ILE A 509 15.51 -14.94 10.05
CA ILE A 509 15.55 -13.89 9.02
C ILE A 509 15.11 -12.54 9.63
N SER A 510 15.62 -11.43 9.09
CA SER A 510 15.40 -10.08 9.62
C SER A 510 15.29 -8.97 8.57
N SER A 511 15.26 -9.31 7.27
CA SER A 511 15.32 -8.33 6.17
C SER A 511 14.79 -8.90 4.87
N TRP A 512 14.26 -8.03 4.01
CA TRP A 512 13.79 -8.37 2.67
C TRP A 512 14.69 -7.74 1.59
N PRO A 513 15.13 -8.50 0.57
CA PRO A 513 15.13 -9.97 0.51
C PRO A 513 16.14 -10.57 1.49
N THR A 514 16.05 -11.87 1.75
CA THR A 514 17.16 -12.65 2.33
C THR A 514 17.26 -14.02 1.66
N PHE A 515 18.45 -14.37 1.20
CA PHE A 515 18.73 -15.67 0.62
C PHE A 515 19.20 -16.67 1.69
N ALA A 516 18.74 -17.90 1.63
CA ALA A 516 19.26 -19.01 2.42
C ALA A 516 19.61 -20.20 1.51
N ILE A 517 20.89 -20.60 1.50
CA ILE A 517 21.40 -21.68 0.65
C ILE A 517 21.40 -22.97 1.46
N VAL A 518 20.77 -24.03 0.92
CA VAL A 518 20.56 -25.32 1.58
C VAL A 518 21.22 -26.44 0.80
N GLY A 519 21.90 -27.34 1.51
CA GLY A 519 22.55 -28.53 0.96
C GLY A 519 21.59 -29.69 0.67
N PRO A 520 22.06 -30.74 -0.02
CA PRO A 520 21.24 -31.84 -0.53
C PRO A 520 20.62 -32.74 0.55
N ASP A 521 20.99 -32.56 1.82
CA ASP A 521 20.45 -33.26 2.99
C ASP A 521 19.62 -32.35 3.92
N GLY A 522 19.39 -31.09 3.53
CA GLY A 522 18.61 -30.11 4.30
C GLY A 522 19.42 -29.24 5.26
N LYS A 523 20.76 -29.30 5.27
CA LYS A 523 21.60 -28.36 6.04
C LYS A 523 21.60 -26.95 5.46
N LEU A 524 21.43 -25.94 6.31
CA LEU A 524 21.69 -24.54 6.00
C LEU A 524 23.20 -24.31 5.84
N LEU A 525 23.62 -23.85 4.67
CA LEU A 525 25.03 -23.62 4.31
C LEU A 525 25.44 -22.16 4.45
N ALA A 526 24.55 -21.23 4.10
CA ALA A 526 24.79 -19.79 4.17
C ALA A 526 23.46 -19.01 4.22
N GLN A 527 23.51 -17.78 4.75
CA GLN A 527 22.46 -16.77 4.62
C GLN A 527 23.08 -15.46 4.11
N LEU A 528 22.40 -14.77 3.19
CA LEU A 528 22.83 -13.49 2.61
C LEU A 528 21.65 -12.51 2.60
N ALA A 529 21.79 -11.35 3.23
CA ALA A 529 20.71 -10.41 3.46
C ALA A 529 20.81 -9.19 2.52
N GLY A 530 19.70 -8.79 1.90
CA GLY A 530 19.63 -7.65 1.00
C GLY A 530 19.95 -7.98 -0.47
N GLU A 531 19.97 -6.94 -1.30
CA GLU A 531 20.15 -7.02 -2.75
C GLU A 531 21.63 -6.99 -3.21
N GLY A 532 21.87 -7.29 -4.49
CA GLY A 532 23.20 -7.18 -5.13
C GLY A 532 24.10 -8.42 -5.02
N HIS A 533 23.67 -9.46 -4.30
CA HIS A 533 24.46 -10.66 -4.02
C HIS A 533 24.60 -11.69 -5.17
N ARG A 534 24.16 -11.39 -6.40
CA ARG A 534 24.18 -12.35 -7.53
C ARG A 534 25.50 -13.08 -7.75
N LYS A 535 26.63 -12.37 -7.70
CA LYS A 535 27.95 -13.01 -7.88
C LYS A 535 28.30 -13.95 -6.73
N ASP A 536 27.86 -13.63 -5.52
CA ASP A 536 28.10 -14.42 -4.32
C ASP A 536 27.25 -15.69 -4.34
N LEU A 537 25.97 -15.55 -4.71
CA LEU A 537 25.06 -16.66 -4.98
C LEU A 537 25.62 -17.58 -6.08
N ASP A 538 26.06 -17.01 -7.21
CA ASP A 538 26.56 -17.78 -8.36
C ASP A 538 27.84 -18.58 -8.01
N ASP A 539 28.83 -17.91 -7.41
CA ASP A 539 30.09 -18.55 -7.03
C ASP A 539 29.90 -19.58 -5.90
N PHE A 540 28.94 -19.36 -4.98
CA PHE A 540 28.64 -20.31 -3.90
C PHE A 540 27.81 -21.51 -4.36
N VAL A 541 26.83 -21.33 -5.24
CA VAL A 541 26.07 -22.44 -5.84
C VAL A 541 27.00 -23.33 -6.68
N GLU A 542 27.91 -22.74 -7.46
CA GLU A 542 28.94 -23.50 -8.19
C GLU A 542 29.84 -24.30 -7.23
N ALA A 543 30.26 -23.71 -6.11
CA ALA A 543 31.05 -24.39 -5.08
C ALA A 543 30.28 -25.55 -4.40
N ALA A 544 29.01 -25.36 -4.07
CA ALA A 544 28.17 -26.40 -3.46
C ALA A 544 27.97 -27.59 -4.41
N LEU A 545 27.65 -27.31 -5.69
CA LEU A 545 27.54 -28.34 -6.73
C LEU A 545 28.85 -29.12 -6.92
N LEU A 546 29.99 -28.42 -6.93
CA LEU A 546 31.33 -29.03 -7.02
C LEU A 546 31.73 -29.84 -5.78
N TYR A 547 31.23 -29.49 -4.59
CA TYR A 547 31.52 -30.20 -3.34
C TYR A 547 30.67 -31.47 -3.22
N TYR A 548 29.33 -31.34 -3.25
CA TYR A 548 28.42 -32.48 -3.07
C TYR A 548 28.41 -33.43 -4.27
N GLY A 549 28.73 -32.94 -5.48
CA GLY A 549 28.91 -33.78 -6.67
C GLY A 549 30.06 -34.78 -6.52
N LYS A 550 31.18 -34.39 -5.88
CA LYS A 550 32.30 -35.29 -5.57
C LYS A 550 31.94 -36.38 -4.54
N GLN A 551 30.87 -36.16 -3.76
CA GLN A 551 30.35 -37.13 -2.80
C GLN A 551 29.23 -38.01 -3.37
N ASN A 552 28.79 -37.77 -4.61
CA ASN A 552 27.64 -38.42 -5.24
C ASN A 552 26.32 -38.22 -4.45
N MET A 553 26.18 -37.07 -3.77
CA MET A 553 24.99 -36.74 -2.98
C MET A 553 23.89 -36.02 -3.79
N LEU A 554 24.10 -35.81 -5.10
CA LEU A 554 23.22 -34.98 -5.92
C LEU A 554 22.28 -35.79 -6.81
N ASP A 555 21.05 -35.30 -7.00
CA ASP A 555 19.99 -35.89 -7.81
C ASP A 555 19.46 -34.89 -8.84
N ASN A 556 19.69 -35.19 -10.12
CA ASN A 556 19.33 -34.35 -11.27
C ASN A 556 17.85 -34.51 -11.72
N THR A 557 17.02 -35.30 -11.03
CA THR A 557 15.59 -35.44 -11.33
C THR A 557 14.90 -34.07 -11.24
N PRO A 558 14.26 -33.55 -12.30
CA PRO A 558 13.67 -32.21 -12.28
C PRO A 558 12.43 -32.13 -11.38
N ILE A 559 12.19 -30.96 -10.79
CA ILE A 559 10.94 -30.66 -10.07
C ILE A 559 9.80 -30.50 -11.08
N SER A 560 8.61 -31.03 -10.75
CA SER A 560 7.42 -30.87 -11.58
C SER A 560 6.81 -29.48 -11.38
N LEU A 561 6.88 -28.63 -12.40
CA LEU A 561 6.29 -27.29 -12.38
C LEU A 561 4.93 -27.26 -13.09
N SER A 562 4.06 -26.36 -12.63
CA SER A 562 2.72 -26.07 -13.16
C SER A 562 2.51 -24.56 -13.06
N LEU A 563 3.03 -23.81 -14.04
CA LEU A 563 3.21 -22.36 -13.89
C LEU A 563 1.88 -21.60 -13.95
N GLU A 564 1.71 -20.60 -13.08
CA GLU A 564 0.46 -19.83 -12.99
C GLU A 564 0.12 -19.10 -14.28
N LYS A 565 1.16 -18.61 -14.98
CA LYS A 565 1.04 -17.89 -16.25
C LYS A 565 0.47 -18.72 -17.39
N ASP A 566 0.61 -20.05 -17.32
CA ASP A 566 0.11 -20.98 -18.34
C ASP A 566 -1.38 -21.32 -18.10
N ASN A 567 -1.91 -20.98 -16.92
CA ASN A 567 -3.27 -21.27 -16.46
C ASN A 567 -4.20 -20.03 -16.42
N ASP A 568 -3.68 -18.81 -16.58
CA ASP A 568 -4.47 -17.58 -16.50
C ASP A 568 -4.86 -16.99 -17.88
N PRO A 569 -6.14 -17.09 -18.31
CA PRO A 569 -6.56 -16.65 -19.64
C PRO A 569 -6.51 -15.13 -19.84
N ARG A 570 -6.42 -14.33 -18.77
CA ARG A 570 -6.34 -12.85 -18.86
C ARG A 570 -5.06 -12.44 -19.59
N LEU A 571 -3.95 -13.16 -19.37
CA LEU A 571 -2.65 -12.86 -19.98
C LEU A 571 -2.61 -13.00 -21.50
N LEU A 572 -3.59 -13.70 -22.10
CA LEU A 572 -3.69 -13.95 -23.54
C LEU A 572 -4.80 -13.16 -24.23
N THR A 573 -5.87 -12.84 -23.51
CA THR A 573 -7.11 -12.28 -24.10
C THR A 573 -7.42 -10.85 -23.69
N SER A 574 -6.86 -10.36 -22.58
CA SER A 574 -7.18 -9.02 -22.06
C SER A 574 -6.54 -7.91 -22.91
N PRO A 575 -7.26 -6.83 -23.29
CA PRO A 575 -6.70 -5.72 -24.04
C PRO A 575 -5.58 -4.97 -23.31
N LEU A 576 -5.60 -4.97 -21.97
CA LEU A 576 -4.56 -4.47 -21.08
C LEU A 576 -4.07 -5.61 -20.17
N LYS A 577 -2.88 -5.49 -19.60
CA LYS A 577 -2.28 -6.48 -18.71
C LYS A 577 -1.49 -5.77 -17.61
N PHE A 578 -2.01 -5.84 -16.39
CA PHE A 578 -1.51 -5.10 -15.21
C PHE A 578 -1.22 -3.61 -15.52
N PRO A 579 -2.23 -2.79 -15.91
CA PRO A 579 -2.03 -1.38 -16.18
C PRO A 579 -1.67 -0.64 -14.87
N GLY A 580 -0.56 0.08 -14.87
CA GLY A 580 0.00 0.71 -13.67
C GLY A 580 -0.54 2.11 -13.39
N LYS A 581 -0.36 3.03 -14.35
CA LYS A 581 -0.64 4.47 -14.16
C LYS A 581 -1.40 5.07 -15.35
N LEU A 582 -1.92 6.27 -15.11
CA LEU A 582 -2.72 7.03 -16.05
C LEU A 582 -2.21 8.47 -16.15
N ALA A 583 -2.37 9.07 -17.33
CA ALA A 583 -2.33 10.52 -17.52
C ALA A 583 -3.48 10.95 -18.42
N VAL A 584 -3.78 12.25 -18.48
CA VAL A 584 -4.95 12.76 -19.20
C VAL A 584 -4.66 14.04 -19.97
N ASP A 585 -5.26 14.17 -21.16
CA ASP A 585 -5.39 15.41 -21.91
C ASP A 585 -6.89 15.71 -22.06
N VAL A 586 -7.43 16.47 -21.11
CA VAL A 586 -8.87 16.78 -21.04
C VAL A 586 -9.31 17.63 -22.24
N LEU A 587 -8.41 18.45 -22.81
CA LEU A 587 -8.73 19.38 -23.89
C LEU A 587 -8.80 18.69 -25.26
N ASN A 588 -7.89 17.76 -25.55
CA ASN A 588 -7.96 16.93 -26.76
C ASN A 588 -8.75 15.61 -26.55
N ASN A 589 -9.37 15.43 -25.38
CA ASN A 589 -10.17 14.27 -24.99
C ASN A 589 -9.40 12.93 -25.01
N ARG A 590 -8.17 12.88 -24.47
CA ARG A 590 -7.32 11.66 -24.44
C ARG A 590 -7.04 11.16 -23.02
N LEU A 591 -7.04 9.83 -22.86
CA LEU A 591 -6.55 9.09 -21.70
C LEU A 591 -5.31 8.29 -22.12
N PHE A 592 -4.18 8.53 -21.46
CA PHE A 592 -2.94 7.77 -21.61
C PHE A 592 -2.86 6.70 -20.50
N ILE A 593 -2.51 5.48 -20.88
CA ILE A 593 -2.47 4.30 -20.00
C ILE A 593 -1.09 3.64 -20.13
N SER A 594 -0.38 3.41 -19.02
CA SER A 594 0.77 2.51 -19.03
C SER A 594 0.30 1.07 -18.89
N ASP A 595 0.35 0.34 -19.99
CA ASP A 595 -0.07 -1.05 -20.10
C ASP A 595 1.12 -1.95 -19.74
N SER A 596 1.49 -1.91 -18.45
CA SER A 596 2.84 -2.18 -17.96
C SER A 596 3.35 -3.57 -18.36
N ASN A 597 2.57 -4.64 -18.17
CA ASN A 597 2.98 -6.00 -18.54
C ASN A 597 2.75 -6.37 -20.01
N HIS A 598 2.36 -5.39 -20.84
CA HIS A 598 2.50 -5.39 -22.29
C HIS A 598 3.61 -4.44 -22.79
N ASN A 599 4.42 -3.87 -21.89
CA ASN A 599 5.59 -3.03 -22.20
C ASN A 599 5.33 -1.90 -23.21
N ARG A 600 4.15 -1.27 -23.10
CA ARG A 600 3.70 -0.23 -24.03
C ARG A 600 2.88 0.85 -23.33
N ILE A 601 2.78 2.01 -23.98
CA ILE A 601 1.79 3.03 -23.64
C ILE A 601 0.62 2.92 -24.62
N VAL A 602 -0.60 2.89 -24.09
CA VAL A 602 -1.85 2.85 -24.85
C VAL A 602 -2.56 4.19 -24.70
N VAL A 603 -3.09 4.73 -25.79
CA VAL A 603 -3.80 6.01 -25.80
C VAL A 603 -5.22 5.79 -26.33
N THR A 604 -6.18 6.24 -25.54
CA THR A 604 -7.61 6.15 -25.80
C THR A 604 -8.24 7.54 -25.72
N ASP A 605 -9.49 7.68 -26.14
CA ASP A 605 -10.31 8.81 -25.73
C ASP A 605 -10.92 8.61 -24.34
N LEU A 606 -11.57 9.65 -23.78
CA LEU A 606 -12.15 9.58 -22.43
C LEU A 606 -13.37 8.64 -22.30
N ASP A 607 -13.86 8.05 -23.40
CA ASP A 607 -14.95 7.07 -23.42
C ASP A 607 -14.48 5.67 -23.89
N GLY A 608 -13.16 5.46 -23.96
CA GLY A 608 -12.50 4.16 -24.15
C GLY A 608 -12.12 3.80 -25.59
N ASN A 609 -12.31 4.68 -26.57
CA ASN A 609 -12.00 4.39 -27.97
C ASN A 609 -10.48 4.48 -28.24
N PHE A 610 -9.89 3.49 -28.90
CA PHE A 610 -8.46 3.45 -29.23
C PHE A 610 -8.05 4.55 -30.21
N LEU A 611 -6.98 5.28 -29.87
CA LEU A 611 -6.39 6.33 -30.71
C LEU A 611 -5.01 5.94 -31.27
N VAL A 612 -4.08 5.53 -30.40
CA VAL A 612 -2.71 5.15 -30.77
C VAL A 612 -2.05 4.30 -29.67
N GLN A 613 -1.00 3.55 -30.00
CA GLN A 613 -0.11 2.89 -29.03
C GLN A 613 1.36 3.25 -29.32
N ILE A 614 2.21 3.13 -28.32
CA ILE A 614 3.66 3.37 -28.39
C ILE A 614 4.35 2.19 -27.71
N GLY A 615 5.27 1.53 -28.41
CA GLY A 615 5.81 0.22 -27.98
C GLY A 615 5.11 -0.96 -28.65
N SER A 616 4.75 -0.84 -29.95
CA SER A 616 3.87 -1.79 -30.65
C SER A 616 4.29 -3.27 -30.66
N SER A 617 5.54 -3.57 -30.28
CA SER A 617 6.05 -4.95 -30.18
C SER A 617 5.66 -5.66 -28.88
N GLY A 618 5.54 -4.93 -27.77
CA GLY A 618 5.39 -5.47 -26.42
C GLY A 618 6.62 -6.18 -25.84
N GLU A 619 7.75 -6.15 -26.54
CA GLU A 619 9.04 -6.70 -26.09
C GLU A 619 9.66 -5.81 -25.01
N GLU A 620 10.36 -6.40 -24.04
CA GLU A 620 11.05 -5.68 -22.95
C GLU A 620 12.36 -5.02 -23.45
N GLY A 621 12.66 -3.79 -23.01
CA GLY A 621 13.98 -3.15 -23.17
C GLY A 621 13.93 -1.63 -23.41
N LEU A 622 15.09 -0.98 -23.57
CA LEU A 622 15.26 0.48 -23.58
C LEU A 622 15.41 1.11 -24.98
N ASN A 623 14.86 0.52 -26.05
CA ASN A 623 15.02 1.08 -27.40
C ASN A 623 14.25 2.41 -27.54
N ASP A 624 14.97 3.44 -27.97
CA ASP A 624 14.43 4.69 -28.51
C ASP A 624 14.14 4.54 -30.02
N GLY A 625 13.26 5.38 -30.59
CA GLY A 625 12.93 5.27 -32.01
C GLY A 625 11.56 5.82 -32.38
N SER A 626 10.91 5.22 -33.38
CA SER A 626 9.49 5.47 -33.69
C SER A 626 8.57 4.81 -32.65
N PHE A 627 7.27 5.08 -32.71
CA PHE A 627 6.28 4.40 -31.87
C PHE A 627 6.20 2.87 -32.08
N ASP A 628 6.66 2.34 -33.23
CA ASP A 628 6.68 0.90 -33.53
C ASP A 628 8.02 0.22 -33.23
N ASP A 629 9.12 0.99 -33.22
CA ASP A 629 10.48 0.51 -32.95
C ASP A 629 10.86 0.58 -31.47
N ALA A 630 10.32 1.57 -30.75
CA ALA A 630 10.60 1.76 -29.34
C ALA A 630 10.11 0.58 -28.48
N THR A 631 10.77 0.38 -27.35
CA THR A 631 10.40 -0.60 -26.33
C THR A 631 10.43 0.08 -24.94
N PHE A 632 9.74 -0.54 -23.98
CA PHE A 632 9.74 -0.15 -22.56
C PHE A 632 10.00 -1.40 -21.71
N ASN A 633 10.12 -1.27 -20.38
CA ASN A 633 10.14 -2.41 -19.47
C ASN A 633 9.31 -2.09 -18.22
N ARG A 634 8.09 -2.64 -18.19
CA ARG A 634 7.03 -2.37 -17.20
C ARG A 634 6.88 -0.89 -16.82
N PRO A 635 6.59 0.00 -17.79
CA PRO A 635 6.43 1.42 -17.52
C PRO A 635 5.31 1.69 -16.51
N GLN A 636 5.53 2.64 -15.62
CA GLN A 636 4.60 3.09 -14.59
C GLN A 636 4.19 4.54 -14.87
N GLY A 637 4.66 5.50 -14.07
CA GLY A 637 4.25 6.91 -14.06
C GLY A 637 4.15 7.61 -15.40
N LEU A 638 3.16 8.50 -15.52
CA LEU A 638 2.87 9.27 -16.73
C LEU A 638 2.59 10.75 -16.42
N ALA A 639 3.33 11.66 -17.05
CA ALA A 639 3.12 13.11 -16.89
C ALA A 639 2.99 13.80 -18.26
N TYR A 640 1.85 14.44 -18.54
CA TYR A 640 1.56 15.03 -19.84
C TYR A 640 1.83 16.55 -19.88
N ASN A 641 2.66 16.98 -20.84
CA ASN A 641 2.94 18.37 -21.17
C ASN A 641 2.03 18.83 -22.32
N ALA A 642 0.92 19.48 -21.96
CA ALA A 642 -0.10 19.94 -22.90
C ALA A 642 0.38 21.01 -23.90
N LYS A 643 1.39 21.83 -23.54
CA LYS A 643 1.93 22.85 -24.44
C LYS A 643 2.71 22.20 -25.60
N LYS A 644 3.61 21.27 -25.27
CA LYS A 644 4.50 20.63 -26.25
C LYS A 644 3.92 19.35 -26.89
N ASN A 645 2.77 18.87 -26.41
CA ASN A 645 2.16 17.58 -26.78
C ASN A 645 3.15 16.40 -26.57
N ILE A 646 3.75 16.39 -25.38
CA ILE A 646 4.77 15.42 -24.93
C ILE A 646 4.25 14.68 -23.70
N LEU A 647 4.52 13.38 -23.60
CA LEU A 647 4.25 12.57 -22.42
C LEU A 647 5.55 12.02 -21.84
N TYR A 648 5.85 12.33 -20.58
CA TYR A 648 6.98 11.76 -19.85
C TYR A 648 6.56 10.46 -19.17
N VAL A 649 7.45 9.47 -19.19
CA VAL A 649 7.18 8.10 -18.72
C VAL A 649 8.27 7.67 -17.74
N ALA A 650 7.86 7.20 -16.56
CA ALA A 650 8.72 6.45 -15.66
C ALA A 650 8.79 4.99 -16.14
N ASP A 651 9.93 4.59 -16.67
CA ASP A 651 10.16 3.30 -17.33
C ASP A 651 10.95 2.40 -16.37
N THR A 652 10.21 1.84 -15.41
CA THR A 652 10.70 1.47 -14.09
C THR A 652 11.78 0.39 -14.11
N GLU A 653 11.58 -0.69 -14.87
CA GLU A 653 12.52 -1.82 -14.97
C GLU A 653 13.56 -1.66 -16.09
N ASN A 654 13.52 -0.54 -16.82
CA ASN A 654 14.67 -0.01 -17.56
C ASN A 654 15.47 1.00 -16.69
N HIS A 655 14.98 1.28 -15.48
CA HIS A 655 15.43 2.34 -14.58
C HIS A 655 15.67 3.67 -15.31
N ALA A 656 14.68 4.09 -16.11
CA ALA A 656 14.81 5.20 -17.05
C ALA A 656 13.64 6.20 -16.98
N LEU A 657 13.93 7.44 -17.36
CA LEU A 657 12.94 8.47 -17.67
C LEU A 657 12.87 8.62 -19.19
N ARG A 658 11.70 8.38 -19.78
CA ARG A 658 11.48 8.46 -21.24
C ARG A 658 10.60 9.66 -21.59
N GLU A 659 10.72 10.13 -22.82
CA GLU A 659 9.87 11.14 -23.44
C GLU A 659 9.21 10.55 -24.68
N ILE A 660 7.88 10.65 -24.76
CA ILE A 660 7.08 10.32 -25.94
C ILE A 660 6.61 11.63 -26.58
N ASP A 661 7.12 11.91 -27.77
CA ASP A 661 6.81 13.07 -28.58
C ASP A 661 5.72 12.70 -29.61
N PHE A 662 4.50 13.19 -29.41
CA PHE A 662 3.36 12.97 -30.32
C PHE A 662 3.38 13.87 -31.56
N VAL A 663 4.20 14.92 -31.58
CA VAL A 663 4.45 15.76 -32.77
C VAL A 663 5.31 15.00 -33.75
N ASN A 664 6.47 14.50 -33.31
CA ASN A 664 7.45 13.83 -34.15
C ASN A 664 7.23 12.30 -34.27
N GLU A 665 6.32 11.71 -33.48
CA GLU A 665 6.08 10.26 -33.37
C GLU A 665 7.33 9.48 -32.94
N LYS A 666 8.01 10.00 -31.90
CA LYS A 666 9.27 9.44 -31.40
C LYS A 666 9.26 9.20 -29.90
N VAL A 667 10.04 8.21 -29.48
CA VAL A 667 10.43 7.99 -28.09
C VAL A 667 11.91 8.28 -27.94
N ARG A 668 12.30 9.01 -26.89
CA ARG A 668 13.71 9.20 -26.49
C ARG A 668 13.91 9.05 -24.99
N THR A 669 15.12 8.68 -24.58
CA THR A 669 15.51 8.58 -23.17
C THR A 669 16.06 9.91 -22.66
N LEU A 670 15.55 10.39 -21.52
CA LEU A 670 15.96 11.65 -20.86
C LEU A 670 17.04 11.41 -19.80
N ALA A 671 16.93 10.30 -19.06
CA ALA A 671 17.86 9.85 -18.03
C ALA A 671 17.70 8.33 -17.82
N GLY A 672 18.70 7.68 -17.22
CA GLY A 672 18.77 6.22 -17.13
C GLY A 672 19.35 5.56 -18.39
N ASN A 673 19.80 4.32 -18.25
CA ASN A 673 20.56 3.60 -19.29
C ASN A 673 20.32 2.08 -19.32
N GLY A 674 19.31 1.57 -18.61
CA GLY A 674 19.01 0.13 -18.54
C GLY A 674 19.73 -0.60 -17.41
N THR A 675 20.49 0.09 -16.55
CA THR A 675 21.11 -0.49 -15.36
C THR A 675 20.66 0.21 -14.08
N LYS A 676 20.52 -0.57 -13.00
CA LYS A 676 20.06 -0.08 -11.70
C LYS A 676 21.11 0.81 -11.05
N GLY A 677 20.74 2.04 -10.74
CA GLY A 677 21.61 3.04 -10.14
C GLY A 677 21.83 2.88 -8.63
N SER A 678 23.01 3.28 -8.17
CA SER A 678 23.38 3.42 -6.75
C SER A 678 23.88 4.83 -6.39
N ASP A 679 23.56 5.81 -7.25
CA ASP A 679 23.91 7.22 -7.08
C ASP A 679 22.76 7.98 -6.41
N TYR A 680 22.91 8.35 -5.15
CA TYR A 680 21.89 9.03 -4.32
C TYR A 680 21.90 10.57 -4.44
N VAL A 681 22.70 11.13 -5.36
CA VAL A 681 22.90 12.58 -5.50
C VAL A 681 22.55 13.06 -6.92
N GLY A 682 23.11 12.41 -7.94
CA GLY A 682 22.94 12.78 -9.33
C GLY A 682 23.66 14.08 -9.75
N GLY A 683 23.16 14.68 -10.83
CA GLY A 683 23.75 15.81 -11.54
C GLY A 683 24.25 15.47 -12.95
N GLY A 684 24.21 14.19 -13.35
CA GLY A 684 24.49 13.71 -14.69
C GLY A 684 23.37 14.02 -15.70
N LYS A 685 23.60 13.65 -16.97
CA LYS A 685 22.69 13.92 -18.11
C LYS A 685 22.49 12.69 -18.99
N GLY A 686 21.26 12.45 -19.49
CA GLY A 686 20.97 11.29 -20.33
C GLY A 686 21.39 9.97 -19.67
N GLY A 687 21.85 9.01 -20.47
CA GLY A 687 22.35 7.72 -19.98
C GLY A 687 23.66 7.76 -19.17
N THR A 688 24.21 8.94 -18.86
CA THR A 688 25.27 9.07 -17.84
C THR A 688 24.71 9.22 -16.43
N GLN A 689 23.45 9.64 -16.28
CA GLN A 689 22.75 9.57 -15.01
C GLN A 689 22.05 8.21 -14.94
N VAL A 690 22.47 7.37 -14.01
CA VAL A 690 21.70 6.18 -13.61
C VAL A 690 20.56 6.61 -12.68
N LEU A 691 19.43 5.90 -12.76
CA LEU A 691 18.29 6.05 -11.85
C LEU A 691 18.02 4.68 -11.19
N ASN A 692 17.15 4.62 -10.19
CA ASN A 692 16.80 3.36 -9.52
C ASN A 692 15.29 3.25 -9.34
N SER A 693 14.66 2.50 -10.24
CA SER A 693 13.22 2.21 -10.25
C SER A 693 12.33 3.45 -10.09
N PRO A 694 12.36 4.39 -11.06
CA PRO A 694 11.44 5.52 -11.11
C PRO A 694 10.01 4.98 -11.29
N TRP A 695 9.09 5.39 -10.42
CA TRP A 695 7.77 4.77 -10.30
C TRP A 695 6.61 5.71 -10.65
N ASP A 696 6.70 6.99 -10.28
CA ASP A 696 5.77 8.00 -10.75
C ASP A 696 6.47 9.29 -11.16
N VAL A 697 5.80 10.11 -11.98
CA VAL A 697 6.29 11.41 -12.45
C VAL A 697 5.20 12.47 -12.43
N CYS A 698 5.57 13.71 -12.11
CA CYS A 698 4.73 14.88 -12.35
C CYS A 698 5.54 16.01 -13.02
N PHE A 699 4.88 16.81 -13.86
CA PHE A 699 5.54 17.84 -14.67
C PHE A 699 5.16 19.24 -14.19
N HIS A 700 6.16 20.04 -13.80
CA HIS A 700 5.98 21.42 -13.37
C HIS A 700 6.15 22.39 -14.56
N PRO A 701 5.06 23.00 -15.07
CA PRO A 701 5.07 23.67 -16.37
C PRO A 701 5.85 25.00 -16.41
N PHE A 702 6.03 25.68 -15.28
CA PHE A 702 6.69 27.00 -15.24
C PHE A 702 8.22 26.95 -15.14
N GLU A 703 8.78 25.86 -14.60
CA GLU A 703 10.24 25.67 -14.49
C GLU A 703 10.80 24.69 -15.55
N GLU A 704 9.90 24.06 -16.32
CA GLU A 704 10.19 22.91 -17.18
C GLU A 704 10.94 21.78 -16.44
N THR A 705 10.50 21.49 -15.21
CA THR A 705 11.05 20.43 -14.35
C THR A 705 10.08 19.24 -14.31
N ILE A 706 10.61 18.02 -14.40
CA ILE A 706 9.88 16.78 -14.11
C ILE A 706 10.34 16.30 -12.73
N TYR A 707 9.41 16.11 -11.80
CA TYR A 707 9.70 15.43 -10.55
C TYR A 707 9.41 13.95 -10.66
N ILE A 708 10.23 13.12 -10.02
CA ILE A 708 10.26 11.67 -10.15
C ILE A 708 10.21 11.02 -8.76
N ALA A 709 9.27 10.11 -8.53
CA ALA A 709 9.27 9.25 -7.36
C ALA A 709 10.26 8.10 -7.61
N MET A 710 11.44 8.18 -6.96
CA MET A 710 12.53 7.21 -7.10
C MET A 710 12.36 6.11 -6.05
N ALA A 711 11.49 5.15 -6.34
CA ALA A 711 11.05 4.15 -5.38
C ALA A 711 12.21 3.34 -4.80
N GLY A 712 13.14 2.90 -5.67
CA GLY A 712 14.31 2.09 -5.33
C GLY A 712 15.48 2.84 -4.66
N GLN A 713 15.33 4.15 -4.42
CA GLN A 713 16.27 4.96 -3.62
C GLN A 713 15.57 5.75 -2.50
N HIS A 714 14.25 5.58 -2.35
CA HIS A 714 13.45 6.24 -1.32
C HIS A 714 13.61 7.78 -1.33
N GLN A 715 13.60 8.36 -2.54
CA GLN A 715 13.83 9.78 -2.79
C GLN A 715 12.82 10.36 -3.79
N ILE A 716 12.61 11.68 -3.72
CA ILE A 716 12.05 12.47 -4.81
C ILE A 716 13.21 13.10 -5.57
N TRP A 717 13.24 12.87 -6.87
CA TRP A 717 14.23 13.42 -7.80
C TRP A 717 13.62 14.51 -8.68
N GLU A 718 14.46 15.35 -9.26
CA GLU A 718 14.10 16.28 -10.33
C GLU A 718 14.89 15.96 -11.60
N HIS A 719 14.29 16.22 -12.76
CA HIS A 719 14.95 16.33 -14.06
C HIS A 719 14.57 17.68 -14.68
N ASN A 720 15.56 18.57 -14.85
CA ASN A 720 15.33 19.88 -15.47
C ASN A 720 15.52 19.79 -16.99
N LEU A 721 14.49 20.10 -17.77
CA LEU A 721 14.51 19.93 -19.23
C LEU A 721 15.39 20.95 -19.96
N LEU A 722 15.69 22.11 -19.35
CA LEU A 722 16.55 23.15 -19.94
C LEU A 722 18.03 22.80 -19.78
N GLU A 723 18.42 22.30 -18.60
CA GLU A 723 19.77 21.81 -18.34
C GLU A 723 20.00 20.37 -18.85
N ALA A 724 18.94 19.56 -19.02
CA ALA A 724 18.96 18.11 -19.20
C ALA A 724 19.72 17.36 -18.07
N THR A 725 19.70 17.91 -16.85
CA THR A 725 20.28 17.33 -15.63
C THR A 725 19.22 16.60 -14.82
N SER A 726 19.59 15.53 -14.12
CA SER A 726 18.70 14.91 -13.11
C SER A 726 19.45 14.65 -11.81
N ARG A 727 18.82 14.94 -10.67
CA ARG A 727 19.41 14.88 -9.32
C ARG A 727 18.37 14.62 -8.24
N ALA A 728 18.81 14.18 -7.06
CA ALA A 728 17.95 14.10 -5.89
C ALA A 728 17.47 15.51 -5.49
N PHE A 729 16.17 15.65 -5.24
CA PHE A 729 15.52 16.90 -4.82
C PHE A 729 15.13 16.87 -3.33
N SER A 730 14.60 15.75 -2.85
CA SER A 730 14.23 15.54 -1.45
C SER A 730 14.38 14.07 -1.05
N GLY A 731 14.80 13.81 0.19
CA GLY A 731 15.10 12.47 0.70
C GLY A 731 16.61 12.25 0.85
N ASP A 732 17.02 11.79 2.02
CA ASP A 732 18.42 11.44 2.35
C ASP A 732 18.83 10.03 1.89
N GLY A 733 17.90 9.25 1.34
CA GLY A 733 18.12 7.89 0.83
C GLY A 733 17.87 6.75 1.82
N TYR A 734 17.52 7.05 3.07
CA TYR A 734 17.07 6.02 4.03
C TYR A 734 15.59 5.68 3.84
N GLU A 735 15.23 4.40 4.01
CA GLU A 735 13.84 3.95 4.01
C GLU A 735 13.15 4.27 5.35
N ARG A 736 12.44 5.40 5.44
CA ARG A 736 11.84 5.94 6.68
C ARG A 736 10.66 6.88 6.43
N ASN A 737 9.71 6.92 7.37
CA ASN A 737 8.68 7.97 7.45
C ASN A 737 9.21 9.28 8.10
N LEU A 738 10.45 9.69 7.81
CA LEU A 738 11.06 10.86 8.45
C LEU A 738 10.62 12.16 7.76
N ASN A 739 9.78 12.94 8.45
CA ASN A 739 9.30 14.23 7.96
C ASN A 739 10.16 15.38 8.51
N GLY A 740 10.43 16.40 7.69
CA GLY A 740 11.46 17.41 8.00
C GLY A 740 11.34 18.72 7.22
N SER A 741 11.97 19.78 7.73
CA SER A 741 11.88 21.15 7.21
C SER A 741 12.55 21.38 5.84
N SER A 742 13.40 20.47 5.39
CA SER A 742 14.21 20.57 4.17
C SER A 742 14.47 19.20 3.53
N SER A 743 15.00 19.21 2.31
CA SER A 743 15.35 18.01 1.54
C SER A 743 16.27 17.03 2.29
N THR A 744 17.21 17.55 3.08
CA THR A 744 18.28 16.80 3.79
C THR A 744 17.93 16.34 5.20
N ASN A 745 16.74 16.65 5.71
CA ASN A 745 16.22 16.08 6.97
C ASN A 745 14.85 15.40 6.76
N THR A 746 14.58 15.04 5.51
CA THR A 746 13.46 14.23 5.06
C THR A 746 14.02 12.88 4.59
N SER A 747 13.27 11.81 4.85
CA SER A 747 13.43 10.49 4.24
C SER A 747 12.06 10.02 3.74
N PHE A 748 12.02 9.08 2.79
CA PHE A 748 10.79 8.45 2.30
C PHE A 748 10.85 6.94 2.46
N ALA A 749 9.77 6.23 2.18
CA ALA A 749 9.75 4.77 2.18
C ALA A 749 9.01 4.30 0.92
N GLN A 750 9.79 4.12 -0.14
CA GLN A 750 9.32 3.71 -1.48
C GLN A 750 8.18 4.62 -2.01
N PRO A 751 8.46 5.89 -2.33
CA PRO A 751 7.46 6.77 -2.93
C PRO A 751 7.03 6.20 -4.29
N SER A 752 5.71 6.09 -4.52
CA SER A 752 5.15 5.45 -5.72
C SER A 752 4.03 6.23 -6.40
N GLY A 753 3.59 7.36 -5.85
CA GLY A 753 2.58 8.23 -6.45
C GLY A 753 2.91 9.70 -6.28
N LEU A 754 2.79 10.51 -7.34
CA LEU A 754 3.04 11.96 -7.29
C LEU A 754 1.90 12.80 -7.87
N SER A 755 1.60 13.94 -7.25
CA SER A 755 0.71 14.95 -7.82
C SER A 755 1.08 16.36 -7.36
N LEU A 756 1.09 17.35 -8.26
CA LEU A 756 1.34 18.75 -7.90
C LEU A 756 0.10 19.38 -7.24
N SER A 757 0.31 20.34 -6.34
CA SER A 757 -0.77 21.20 -5.84
C SER A 757 -1.25 22.19 -6.92
N GLN A 758 -2.47 22.70 -6.77
CA GLN A 758 -3.09 23.61 -7.75
C GLN A 758 -2.31 24.92 -7.95
N ASP A 759 -1.69 25.43 -6.88
CA ASP A 759 -0.81 26.61 -6.88
C ASP A 759 0.61 26.29 -7.34
N LEU A 760 0.87 25.03 -7.69
CA LEU A 760 2.16 24.46 -8.10
C LEU A 760 3.30 24.72 -7.09
N SER A 761 2.99 24.96 -5.81
CA SER A 761 4.02 25.19 -4.78
C SER A 761 4.50 23.92 -4.07
N LYS A 762 3.79 22.79 -4.23
CA LYS A 762 3.99 21.55 -3.49
C LYS A 762 3.77 20.31 -4.35
N ILE A 763 4.31 19.18 -3.90
CA ILE A 763 4.01 17.84 -4.40
C ILE A 763 3.36 17.01 -3.29
N TYR A 764 2.21 16.42 -3.57
CA TYR A 764 1.62 15.35 -2.77
C TYR A 764 2.22 14.00 -3.19
N ILE A 765 2.55 13.18 -2.20
CA ILE A 765 3.30 11.92 -2.36
C ILE A 765 2.51 10.79 -1.73
N ALA A 766 2.35 9.69 -2.45
CA ALA A 766 1.98 8.39 -1.90
C ALA A 766 3.27 7.63 -1.55
N ASP A 767 3.50 7.41 -0.25
CA ASP A 767 4.75 6.92 0.33
C ASP A 767 4.55 5.49 0.84
N SER A 768 4.69 4.53 -0.07
CA SER A 768 4.00 3.23 -0.05
C SER A 768 4.39 2.34 1.11
N GLU A 769 5.68 2.17 1.37
CA GLU A 769 6.21 1.28 2.41
C GLU A 769 6.02 1.86 3.82
N SER A 770 5.80 3.19 3.94
CA SER A 770 5.33 3.85 5.18
C SER A 770 3.81 3.81 5.35
N SER A 771 3.08 3.46 4.29
CA SER A 771 1.61 3.58 4.19
C SER A 771 1.09 4.95 4.62
N SER A 772 1.65 6.01 4.01
CA SER A 772 1.28 7.39 4.30
C SER A 772 1.10 8.26 3.05
N ILE A 773 0.34 9.34 3.20
CA ILE A 773 0.27 10.45 2.24
C ILE A 773 1.00 11.65 2.85
N ARG A 774 1.94 12.20 2.09
CA ARG A 774 2.84 13.27 2.52
C ARG A 774 2.80 14.42 1.53
N VAL A 775 3.30 15.58 1.92
CA VAL A 775 3.44 16.75 1.05
C VAL A 775 4.85 17.33 1.17
N VAL A 776 5.48 17.64 0.04
CA VAL A 776 6.76 18.33 -0.05
C VAL A 776 6.54 19.76 -0.52
N ASP A 777 7.20 20.72 0.14
CA ASP A 777 7.27 22.12 -0.29
C ASP A 777 8.40 22.31 -1.32
N LEU A 778 8.09 22.87 -2.49
CA LEU A 778 9.05 22.98 -3.59
C LEU A 778 10.16 24.02 -3.35
N LYS A 779 10.03 24.90 -2.34
CA LYS A 779 11.02 25.93 -2.04
C LYS A 779 12.05 25.48 -1.01
N THR A 780 11.72 24.50 -0.17
CA THR A 780 12.64 23.95 0.84
C THR A 780 13.05 22.50 0.60
N GLY A 781 12.29 21.77 -0.24
CA GLY A 781 12.37 20.32 -0.37
C GLY A 781 11.92 19.57 0.89
N GLY A 782 11.40 20.26 1.91
CA GLY A 782 10.95 19.67 3.17
C GLY A 782 9.60 18.99 3.06
N SER A 783 9.40 17.92 3.83
CA SER A 783 8.18 17.10 3.83
C SER A 783 7.35 17.23 5.11
N GLN A 784 6.03 17.07 4.97
CA GLN A 784 5.09 17.01 6.09
C GLN A 784 4.07 15.87 5.89
N LEU A 785 3.67 15.23 6.99
CA LEU A 785 2.67 14.17 6.99
C LEU A 785 1.26 14.76 6.82
N LEU A 786 0.47 14.23 5.87
CA LEU A 786 -0.95 14.56 5.71
C LEU A 786 -1.86 13.49 6.28
N ALA A 787 -1.60 12.20 6.01
CA ALA A 787 -2.38 11.09 6.53
C ALA A 787 -1.58 9.78 6.58
N GLY A 788 -1.98 8.83 7.42
CA GLY A 788 -1.31 7.51 7.53
C GLY A 788 0.02 7.53 8.28
N GLY A 789 0.74 6.40 8.23
CA GLY A 789 2.08 6.21 8.82
C GLY A 789 2.22 6.41 10.33
N ASP A 790 3.42 6.16 10.86
CA ASP A 790 3.79 6.45 12.25
C ASP A 790 4.38 7.88 12.38
N PRO A 791 3.75 8.80 13.14
CA PRO A 791 4.24 10.17 13.32
C PRO A 791 5.30 10.31 14.43
N MET A 792 5.60 9.25 15.19
CA MET A 792 6.51 9.26 16.34
C MET A 792 7.81 8.49 16.07
N PHE A 793 7.73 7.34 15.38
CA PHE A 793 8.86 6.47 15.09
C PHE A 793 9.09 6.39 13.58
N ALA A 794 10.05 7.17 13.06
CA ALA A 794 10.31 7.25 11.63
C ALA A 794 10.75 5.91 10.98
N ASP A 795 11.38 5.02 11.75
CA ASP A 795 11.77 3.67 11.33
C ASP A 795 10.60 2.65 11.40
N ASN A 796 9.42 3.02 11.93
CA ASN A 796 8.25 2.13 12.01
C ASN A 796 7.45 2.12 10.69
N LEU A 797 7.92 1.32 9.74
CA LEU A 797 7.26 1.09 8.45
C LEU A 797 6.11 0.06 8.50
N PHE A 798 5.55 -0.21 9.69
CA PHE A 798 4.56 -1.28 9.91
C PHE A 798 3.22 -0.77 10.50
N LYS A 799 3.01 0.54 10.58
CA LYS A 799 1.72 1.14 11.00
C LYS A 799 0.77 1.29 9.81
N PHE A 800 0.19 0.17 9.38
CA PHE A 800 -0.75 0.06 8.25
C PHE A 800 -2.04 -0.69 8.62
N GLY A 801 -3.08 -0.49 7.82
CA GLY A 801 -4.43 -1.06 7.97
C GLY A 801 -5.46 -0.30 7.14
N ASP A 802 -6.75 -0.50 7.38
CA ASP A 802 -7.84 0.21 6.70
C ASP A 802 -8.68 1.01 7.71
N GLN A 803 -8.39 2.30 7.87
CA GLN A 803 -9.14 3.17 8.78
C GLN A 803 -9.28 4.58 8.21
N ASP A 804 -10.52 5.05 8.12
CA ASP A 804 -10.85 6.44 7.81
C ASP A 804 -10.78 7.29 9.09
N GLY A 805 -10.39 8.56 8.98
CA GLY A 805 -9.99 9.35 10.16
C GLY A 805 -9.49 10.74 9.82
N ILE A 806 -8.57 11.25 10.65
CA ILE A 806 -7.89 12.53 10.45
C ILE A 806 -6.39 12.34 10.67
N GLY A 807 -5.54 12.82 9.76
CA GLY A 807 -4.10 12.82 9.96
C GLY A 807 -3.51 11.44 10.23
N SER A 808 -2.75 11.33 11.33
CA SER A 808 -2.12 10.09 11.77
C SER A 808 -3.07 9.03 12.32
N ASP A 809 -4.37 9.34 12.49
CA ASP A 809 -5.39 8.38 12.93
C ASP A 809 -5.97 7.59 11.75
N VAL A 810 -5.66 8.01 10.52
CA VAL A 810 -5.94 7.28 9.29
C VAL A 810 -4.99 6.09 9.19
N LEU A 811 -5.50 4.94 8.72
CA LEU A 811 -4.67 3.82 8.27
C LEU A 811 -4.93 3.57 6.78
N LEU A 812 -3.82 3.40 6.07
CA LEU A 812 -3.73 3.04 4.65
C LEU A 812 -2.91 1.75 4.55
N GLN A 813 -2.88 1.13 3.37
CA GLN A 813 -2.06 -0.04 3.09
C GLN A 813 -1.50 0.02 1.67
N HIS A 814 -0.18 0.24 1.58
CA HIS A 814 0.59 0.39 0.34
C HIS A 814 -0.09 1.29 -0.72
N PRO A 815 -0.38 2.57 -0.40
CA PRO A 815 -1.04 3.47 -1.35
C PRO A 815 -0.09 3.82 -2.50
N LEU A 816 -0.42 3.40 -3.72
CA LEU A 816 0.42 3.60 -4.91
C LEU A 816 0.03 4.87 -5.69
N GLY A 817 -1.21 5.34 -5.57
CA GLY A 817 -1.73 6.48 -6.35
C GLY A 817 -2.15 7.66 -5.48
N VAL A 818 -1.79 8.87 -5.87
CA VAL A 818 -2.32 10.12 -5.29
C VAL A 818 -2.54 11.14 -6.41
N MET A 819 -3.63 11.90 -6.33
CA MET A 819 -3.97 12.94 -7.31
C MET A 819 -4.69 14.12 -6.62
N CYS A 820 -4.18 15.34 -6.79
CA CYS A 820 -4.92 16.56 -6.47
C CYS A 820 -5.88 16.90 -7.63
N ALA A 821 -7.14 17.18 -7.32
CA ALA A 821 -8.19 17.49 -8.29
C ALA A 821 -8.36 19.02 -8.48
N ASN A 822 -9.19 19.39 -9.46
CA ASN A 822 -9.51 20.79 -9.78
C ASN A 822 -10.34 21.51 -8.70
N ASP A 823 -10.84 20.81 -7.68
CA ASP A 823 -11.49 21.34 -6.47
C ASP A 823 -10.52 21.53 -5.28
N GLY A 824 -9.28 21.05 -5.40
CA GLY A 824 -8.23 21.11 -4.37
C GLY A 824 -8.20 19.87 -3.46
N GLU A 825 -9.16 18.97 -3.62
CA GLU A 825 -9.26 17.72 -2.87
C GLU A 825 -8.23 16.70 -3.39
N ILE A 826 -7.78 15.81 -2.51
CA ILE A 826 -6.80 14.76 -2.86
C ILE A 826 -7.52 13.41 -2.91
N TYR A 827 -7.29 12.65 -3.98
CA TYR A 827 -7.82 11.30 -4.13
C TYR A 827 -6.66 10.30 -4.13
N ILE A 828 -6.86 9.21 -3.41
CA ILE A 828 -5.83 8.22 -3.04
C ILE A 828 -6.28 6.86 -3.58
N ALA A 829 -5.42 6.17 -4.30
CA ALA A 829 -5.56 4.75 -4.57
C ALA A 829 -4.86 3.98 -3.43
N ASP A 830 -5.68 3.47 -2.50
CA ASP A 830 -5.25 2.77 -1.29
C ASP A 830 -5.19 1.27 -1.61
N SER A 831 -4.09 0.88 -2.27
CA SER A 831 -4.03 -0.25 -3.20
C SER A 831 -4.32 -1.59 -2.53
N TYR A 832 -3.68 -1.86 -1.40
CA TYR A 832 -3.82 -3.14 -0.68
C TYR A 832 -5.07 -3.18 0.21
N ASN A 833 -5.67 -2.03 0.49
CA ASN A 833 -7.04 -1.94 1.02
C ASN A 833 -8.09 -1.98 -0.10
N HIS A 834 -7.69 -2.08 -1.38
CA HIS A 834 -8.55 -2.18 -2.56
C HIS A 834 -9.62 -1.09 -2.65
N LYS A 835 -9.24 0.14 -2.28
CA LYS A 835 -10.14 1.28 -2.10
C LYS A 835 -9.63 2.52 -2.81
N ILE A 836 -10.58 3.39 -3.15
CA ILE A 836 -10.29 4.80 -3.43
C ILE A 836 -10.75 5.61 -2.22
N LYS A 837 -9.85 6.42 -1.67
CA LYS A 837 -10.12 7.32 -0.56
C LYS A 837 -9.98 8.78 -1.00
N LYS A 838 -10.71 9.67 -0.35
CA LYS A 838 -10.66 11.12 -0.51
C LYS A 838 -10.09 11.77 0.76
N LEU A 839 -9.15 12.69 0.58
CA LEU A 839 -8.43 13.45 1.59
C LEU A 839 -8.66 14.95 1.37
N ASP A 840 -9.23 15.63 2.36
CA ASP A 840 -9.21 17.10 2.44
C ASP A 840 -7.85 17.55 3.01
N PRO A 841 -6.99 18.26 2.26
CA PRO A 841 -5.69 18.71 2.75
C PRO A 841 -5.76 19.76 3.87
N THR A 842 -6.91 20.41 4.05
CA THR A 842 -7.11 21.47 5.06
C THR A 842 -7.44 20.87 6.43
N SER A 843 -8.48 20.03 6.53
CA SER A 843 -8.81 19.34 7.79
C SER A 843 -8.00 18.07 8.03
N LYS A 844 -7.24 17.59 7.03
CA LYS A 844 -6.54 16.29 7.00
C LYS A 844 -7.48 15.08 7.17
N ARG A 845 -8.78 15.24 6.93
CA ARG A 845 -9.78 14.16 6.99
C ARG A 845 -9.65 13.25 5.78
N VAL A 846 -9.59 11.94 6.01
CA VAL A 846 -9.66 10.90 4.98
C VAL A 846 -10.96 10.10 5.11
N SER A 847 -11.56 9.76 3.98
CA SER A 847 -12.79 8.95 3.88
C SER A 847 -12.78 8.04 2.64
N THR A 848 -13.30 6.83 2.75
CA THR A 848 -13.49 5.88 1.65
C THR A 848 -14.62 6.36 0.74
N ILE A 849 -14.37 6.46 -0.57
CA ILE A 849 -15.39 6.80 -1.58
C ILE A 849 -15.75 5.64 -2.51
N ALA A 850 -14.84 4.68 -2.71
CA ALA A 850 -15.10 3.50 -3.53
C ALA A 850 -14.31 2.28 -3.04
N GLY A 851 -14.83 1.08 -3.32
CA GLY A 851 -14.24 -0.19 -2.93
C GLY A 851 -14.77 -0.72 -1.59
N THR A 852 -15.10 -2.02 -1.56
CA THR A 852 -15.57 -2.72 -0.35
C THR A 852 -14.49 -3.05 0.68
N GLY A 853 -13.21 -2.99 0.31
CA GLY A 853 -12.11 -3.57 1.08
C GLY A 853 -11.75 -5.02 0.70
N LYS A 854 -12.52 -5.69 -0.16
CA LYS A 854 -12.21 -7.05 -0.63
C LYS A 854 -11.78 -7.06 -2.11
N ALA A 855 -10.64 -7.70 -2.37
CA ALA A 855 -10.10 -7.94 -3.72
C ALA A 855 -11.14 -8.56 -4.67
N GLY A 856 -11.14 -8.10 -5.92
CA GLY A 856 -11.83 -8.75 -7.03
C GLY A 856 -12.47 -7.74 -7.99
N PHE A 857 -13.30 -8.26 -8.90
CA PHE A 857 -13.95 -7.45 -9.93
C PHE A 857 -15.47 -7.41 -9.72
N LYS A 858 -16.02 -6.21 -9.54
CA LYS A 858 -17.47 -5.95 -9.48
C LYS A 858 -17.77 -4.46 -9.71
N ASP A 859 -18.67 -4.14 -10.63
CA ASP A 859 -19.22 -2.79 -10.84
C ASP A 859 -20.48 -2.53 -9.98
N GLY A 860 -20.85 -1.26 -9.85
CA GLY A 860 -22.07 -0.79 -9.17
C GLY A 860 -21.82 0.42 -8.26
N THR A 861 -22.74 0.70 -7.33
CA THR A 861 -22.63 1.78 -6.31
C THR A 861 -21.24 1.73 -5.66
N ALA A 862 -20.51 2.84 -5.63
CA ALA A 862 -19.04 2.84 -5.48
C ALA A 862 -18.52 2.08 -4.24
N VAL A 863 -19.19 2.19 -3.09
CA VAL A 863 -18.82 1.50 -1.83
C VAL A 863 -19.18 0.00 -1.79
N LYS A 864 -19.94 -0.52 -2.76
CA LYS A 864 -20.27 -1.96 -2.92
C LYS A 864 -19.56 -2.61 -4.12
N ALA A 865 -18.84 -1.82 -4.90
CA ALA A 865 -18.01 -2.28 -6.00
C ALA A 865 -16.68 -2.86 -5.48
N GLN A 866 -15.99 -3.64 -6.31
CA GLN A 866 -14.70 -4.24 -5.97
C GLN A 866 -13.62 -3.78 -6.94
N LEU A 867 -12.41 -3.63 -6.40
CA LEU A 867 -11.16 -3.31 -7.07
C LEU A 867 -10.13 -4.39 -6.69
N SER A 868 -8.98 -4.45 -7.36
CA SER A 868 -7.85 -5.27 -6.94
C SER A 868 -6.54 -4.56 -7.27
N GLU A 869 -5.82 -4.16 -6.22
CA GLU A 869 -4.61 -3.32 -6.27
C GLU A 869 -4.68 -2.15 -7.27
N PRO A 870 -5.59 -1.17 -7.08
CA PRO A 870 -5.61 0.03 -7.92
C PRO A 870 -4.34 0.88 -7.70
N ALA A 871 -3.57 1.16 -8.76
CA ALA A 871 -2.25 1.82 -8.65
C ALA A 871 -2.17 3.24 -9.24
N GLY A 872 -3.12 3.62 -10.11
CA GLY A 872 -3.15 4.92 -10.79
C GLY A 872 -4.53 5.56 -10.74
N ILE A 873 -4.58 6.90 -10.63
CA ILE A 873 -5.82 7.67 -10.55
C ILE A 873 -5.66 9.07 -11.17
N VAL A 874 -6.59 9.49 -12.05
CA VAL A 874 -6.59 10.81 -12.71
C VAL A 874 -8.00 11.38 -12.92
N GLN A 875 -8.14 12.70 -12.94
CA GLN A 875 -9.42 13.39 -13.17
C GLN A 875 -9.56 13.83 -14.63
N GLY A 876 -10.60 13.33 -15.31
CA GLY A 876 -10.99 13.73 -16.66
C GLY A 876 -11.95 14.92 -16.70
N ASN A 877 -12.71 15.02 -17.80
CA ASN A 877 -13.78 16.00 -17.90
C ASN A 877 -14.93 15.70 -16.91
N LYS A 878 -15.74 16.73 -16.61
CA LYS A 878 -16.99 16.62 -15.85
C LYS A 878 -16.89 15.89 -14.50
N GLY A 879 -15.74 15.95 -13.82
CA GLY A 879 -15.54 15.28 -12.52
C GLY A 879 -15.43 13.75 -12.60
N ARG A 880 -15.27 13.16 -13.79
CA ARG A 880 -15.00 11.73 -13.93
C ARG A 880 -13.58 11.41 -13.43
N LEU A 881 -13.44 10.57 -12.42
CA LEU A 881 -12.14 10.00 -12.02
C LEU A 881 -11.93 8.69 -12.76
N PHE A 882 -10.78 8.52 -13.42
CA PHE A 882 -10.33 7.24 -13.98
C PHE A 882 -9.34 6.56 -13.04
N ILE A 883 -9.40 5.24 -12.94
CA ILE A 883 -8.64 4.40 -12.03
C ILE A 883 -8.02 3.25 -12.84
N ALA A 884 -6.71 3.04 -12.71
CA ALA A 884 -6.05 1.82 -13.18
C ALA A 884 -6.24 0.73 -12.10
N ASP A 885 -7.03 -0.28 -12.43
CA ASP A 885 -7.45 -1.37 -11.52
C ASP A 885 -6.59 -2.60 -11.84
N THR A 886 -5.36 -2.56 -11.34
CA THR A 886 -4.19 -3.23 -11.94
C THR A 886 -4.33 -4.75 -11.99
N ASN A 887 -4.69 -5.41 -10.89
CA ASN A 887 -4.85 -6.88 -10.90
C ASN A 887 -6.07 -7.33 -11.71
N ASN A 888 -7.14 -6.53 -11.77
CA ASN A 888 -8.27 -6.82 -12.65
C ASN A 888 -7.91 -6.61 -14.14
N SER A 889 -6.79 -5.94 -14.45
CA SER A 889 -6.36 -5.58 -15.80
C SER A 889 -7.36 -4.69 -16.56
N LEU A 890 -8.02 -3.78 -15.82
CA LEU A 890 -9.06 -2.90 -16.34
C LEU A 890 -8.78 -1.42 -16.02
N ILE A 891 -9.42 -0.54 -16.78
CA ILE A 891 -9.65 0.84 -16.36
C ILE A 891 -11.07 0.95 -15.81
N ARG A 892 -11.23 1.58 -14.65
CA ARG A 892 -12.51 1.86 -14.00
C ARG A 892 -12.73 3.36 -13.93
N TYR A 893 -13.96 3.82 -13.74
CA TYR A 893 -14.25 5.22 -13.48
C TYR A 893 -15.36 5.44 -12.45
N LEU A 894 -15.28 6.58 -11.78
CA LEU A 894 -16.31 7.18 -10.92
C LEU A 894 -16.78 8.48 -11.56
N ASP A 895 -18.06 8.83 -11.45
CA ASP A 895 -18.55 10.18 -11.76
C ASP A 895 -18.89 10.89 -10.44
N LEU A 896 -18.08 11.89 -10.06
CA LEU A 896 -18.25 12.63 -8.80
C LEU A 896 -19.45 13.59 -8.80
N ASN A 897 -20.05 13.87 -9.97
CA ASN A 897 -21.19 14.78 -10.10
C ASN A 897 -22.54 14.06 -10.21
N ALA A 898 -22.56 12.73 -10.12
CA ALA A 898 -23.79 11.94 -10.09
C ALA A 898 -24.39 11.89 -8.67
N ASP A 899 -25.72 12.00 -8.55
CA ASP A 899 -26.46 11.94 -7.27
C ASP A 899 -26.20 10.63 -6.49
N GLU A 900 -25.95 9.52 -7.19
CA GLU A 900 -25.42 8.27 -6.64
C GLU A 900 -24.16 7.88 -7.41
N THR A 901 -23.00 7.93 -6.76
CA THR A 901 -21.71 7.59 -7.37
C THR A 901 -21.60 6.08 -7.60
N GLU A 902 -21.47 5.66 -8.85
CA GLU A 902 -21.13 4.29 -9.23
C GLU A 902 -19.67 4.17 -9.69
N LEU A 903 -19.03 3.05 -9.34
CA LEU A 903 -17.79 2.59 -9.96
C LEU A 903 -18.16 1.68 -11.14
N ARG A 904 -17.72 2.07 -12.33
CA ARG A 904 -18.00 1.39 -13.60
C ARG A 904 -16.73 1.02 -14.35
N THR A 905 -16.77 -0.02 -15.16
CA THR A 905 -15.68 -0.37 -16.09
C THR A 905 -15.70 0.55 -17.30
N LEU A 906 -14.52 1.02 -17.74
CA LEU A 906 -14.37 1.72 -19.02
C LEU A 906 -14.27 0.69 -20.15
N GLU A 907 -15.20 0.74 -21.11
CA GLU A 907 -15.26 -0.22 -22.21
C GLU A 907 -14.23 0.13 -23.30
N LEU A 908 -13.10 -0.59 -23.29
CA LEU A 908 -11.96 -0.32 -24.17
C LEU A 908 -12.17 -0.87 -25.59
N LYS A 909 -12.32 0.02 -26.58
CA LYS A 909 -12.75 -0.28 -27.95
C LYS A 909 -11.61 -0.20 -28.95
N GLY A 910 -11.43 -1.26 -29.74
CA GLY A 910 -10.41 -1.33 -30.80
C GLY A 910 -8.98 -1.64 -30.31
N ILE A 911 -8.75 -1.64 -29.00
CA ILE A 911 -7.49 -2.09 -28.38
C ILE A 911 -7.37 -3.61 -28.56
N GLN A 912 -6.14 -4.09 -28.77
CA GLN A 912 -5.82 -5.51 -28.90
C GLN A 912 -4.56 -5.82 -28.07
N PRO A 913 -4.39 -7.07 -27.59
CA PRO A 913 -3.10 -7.53 -27.06
C PRO A 913 -1.98 -7.36 -28.12
N PRO A 914 -0.72 -7.12 -27.71
CA PRO A 914 0.42 -7.14 -28.61
C PRO A 914 0.51 -8.46 -29.37
N LYS A 915 0.94 -8.42 -30.63
CA LYS A 915 1.13 -9.62 -31.46
C LYS A 915 2.63 -9.91 -31.58
N PRO A 916 3.10 -11.13 -31.24
CA PRO A 916 4.50 -11.51 -31.41
C PRO A 916 4.99 -11.22 -32.83
N LYS A 917 6.15 -10.58 -32.98
CA LYS A 917 6.66 -10.12 -34.28
C LYS A 917 6.87 -11.29 -35.24
N SER A 918 5.98 -11.41 -36.23
CA SER A 918 6.24 -12.19 -37.44
C SER A 918 7.54 -11.70 -38.08
N ARG A 919 8.50 -12.60 -38.32
CA ARG A 919 9.81 -12.29 -38.94
C ARG A 919 9.71 -12.00 -40.45
N SER A 920 8.68 -11.28 -40.89
CA SER A 920 8.55 -10.77 -42.25
C SER A 920 8.65 -9.25 -42.25
N PHE A 921 9.66 -8.71 -42.94
CA PHE A 921 9.78 -7.29 -43.20
C PHE A 921 8.75 -6.86 -44.25
N LYS A 922 7.47 -6.81 -43.86
CA LYS A 922 6.43 -6.07 -44.57
C LYS A 922 6.29 -4.72 -43.87
N ARG A 923 6.46 -3.64 -44.62
CA ARG A 923 6.23 -2.27 -44.15
C ARG A 923 4.80 -2.20 -43.61
N LEU A 924 4.65 -1.99 -42.31
CA LEU A 924 3.33 -1.99 -41.68
C LEU A 924 2.54 -0.79 -42.22
N ARG A 925 1.33 -1.05 -42.75
CA ARG A 925 0.42 0.01 -43.19
C ARG A 925 0.14 0.93 -42.00
N ARG A 926 0.51 2.21 -42.10
CA ARG A 926 0.05 3.24 -41.18
C ARG A 926 -1.48 3.23 -41.19
N ARG A 927 -2.09 2.88 -40.05
CA ARG A 927 -3.53 3.09 -39.84
C ARG A 927 -3.75 4.57 -39.60
N ALA A 928 -4.76 5.15 -40.25
CA ALA A 928 -5.29 6.45 -39.85
C ALA A 928 -5.78 6.38 -38.39
N SER A 929 -5.74 7.51 -37.67
CA SER A 929 -6.26 7.60 -36.30
C SER A 929 -7.79 7.51 -36.32
N ALA A 930 -8.41 7.11 -35.22
CA ALA A 930 -9.88 7.15 -35.08
C ALA A 930 -10.43 8.59 -35.21
N ASP A 931 -9.65 9.61 -34.82
CA ASP A 931 -9.96 11.05 -35.01
C ASP A 931 -9.79 11.54 -36.47
N THR A 932 -9.24 10.74 -37.38
CA THR A 932 -8.84 11.22 -38.71
C THR A 932 -10.06 11.43 -39.62
N VAL A 933 -10.38 12.70 -39.89
CA VAL A 933 -11.51 13.08 -40.76
C VAL A 933 -11.17 12.78 -42.23
N PRO A 934 -11.89 11.88 -42.92
CA PRO A 934 -11.71 11.67 -44.35
C PRO A 934 -12.32 12.83 -45.14
N ILE A 935 -11.54 13.39 -46.05
CA ILE A 935 -11.90 14.47 -46.97
C ILE A 935 -11.86 13.88 -48.39
N PRO A 936 -13.02 13.71 -49.04
CA PRO A 936 -13.06 13.20 -50.41
C PRO A 936 -12.54 14.26 -51.39
N ILE A 937 -11.74 13.82 -52.37
CA ILE A 937 -11.19 14.66 -53.44
C ILE A 937 -11.63 14.10 -54.80
N ASP A 938 -11.87 14.99 -55.76
CA ASP A 938 -12.26 14.63 -57.12
C ASP A 938 -11.17 13.80 -57.85
N ALA A 939 -11.60 12.91 -58.74
CA ALA A 939 -10.73 11.90 -59.34
C ALA A 939 -9.72 12.47 -60.36
N ILE A 940 -8.43 12.29 -60.09
CA ILE A 940 -7.35 12.88 -60.87
C ILE A 940 -7.01 12.03 -62.11
N SER A 941 -7.42 12.52 -63.28
CA SER A 941 -7.26 11.83 -64.57
C SER A 941 -5.97 12.19 -65.33
N SER A 942 -5.01 12.88 -64.70
CA SER A 942 -3.73 13.29 -65.32
C SER A 942 -2.57 12.36 -64.97
N ASN A 943 -1.55 12.29 -65.83
CA ASN A 943 -0.34 11.49 -65.58
C ASN A 943 0.65 12.11 -64.59
N GLU A 944 0.68 13.44 -64.50
CA GLU A 944 1.65 14.19 -63.71
C GLU A 944 1.00 15.49 -63.23
N GLY A 945 1.44 16.04 -62.10
CA GLY A 945 0.88 17.29 -61.58
C GLY A 945 1.31 17.58 -60.15
N ASN A 946 0.63 18.53 -59.51
CA ASN A 946 0.92 18.92 -58.13
C ASN A 946 -0.34 18.85 -57.25
N LEU A 947 -0.14 18.44 -56.00
CA LEU A 947 -1.14 18.42 -54.94
C LEU A 947 -0.77 19.50 -53.92
N SER A 948 -1.49 20.61 -53.92
CA SER A 948 -1.25 21.75 -53.04
C SER A 948 -2.16 21.67 -51.81
N ILE A 949 -1.64 21.16 -50.70
CA ILE A 949 -2.31 21.22 -49.40
C ILE A 949 -2.49 22.69 -49.01
N LYS A 950 -3.70 23.07 -48.60
CA LYS A 950 -4.01 24.41 -48.10
C LYS A 950 -5.00 24.36 -46.94
N ILE A 951 -4.46 24.31 -45.73
CA ILE A 951 -5.23 24.32 -44.49
C ILE A 951 -5.40 25.76 -44.02
N SER A 952 -6.57 26.10 -43.50
CA SER A 952 -6.89 27.44 -42.97
C SER A 952 -7.49 27.32 -41.57
N LEU A 953 -7.14 28.29 -40.72
CA LEU A 953 -7.61 28.38 -39.33
C LEU A 953 -8.62 29.54 -39.19
N PRO A 954 -9.43 29.57 -38.12
CA PRO A 954 -10.17 30.77 -37.72
C PRO A 954 -9.21 31.92 -37.35
N SER A 955 -9.75 33.14 -37.36
CA SER A 955 -9.03 34.40 -37.13
C SER A 955 -8.17 34.45 -35.86
N GLU A 956 -8.61 33.78 -34.81
CA GLU A 956 -8.01 33.78 -33.48
C GLU A 956 -6.96 32.66 -33.28
N TYR A 957 -6.82 31.73 -34.22
CA TYR A 957 -5.87 30.62 -34.15
C TYR A 957 -4.72 30.77 -35.16
N HIS A 958 -3.50 30.48 -34.72
CA HIS A 958 -2.30 30.41 -35.56
C HIS A 958 -1.70 28.99 -35.54
N PHE A 959 -0.95 28.60 -36.58
CA PHE A 959 -0.29 27.29 -36.61
C PHE A 959 0.86 27.24 -35.59
N SER A 960 0.95 26.13 -34.84
CA SER A 960 1.95 26.00 -33.78
C SER A 960 3.38 26.06 -34.34
N LYS A 961 4.15 27.06 -33.89
CA LYS A 961 5.57 27.21 -34.22
C LYS A 961 6.43 26.10 -33.60
N GLU A 962 6.00 25.61 -32.44
CA GLU A 962 6.66 24.54 -31.68
C GLU A 962 6.27 23.16 -32.23
N ALA A 963 4.97 22.88 -32.35
CA ALA A 963 4.44 21.57 -32.74
C ALA A 963 4.29 21.35 -34.26
N ARG A 964 4.58 22.36 -35.10
CA ARG A 964 4.73 22.30 -36.57
C ARG A 964 3.87 21.26 -37.32
N SER A 965 2.71 21.69 -37.81
CA SER A 965 1.81 20.87 -38.65
C SER A 965 2.54 20.15 -39.78
N LYS A 966 2.23 18.86 -39.98
CA LYS A 966 2.95 17.94 -40.89
C LYS A 966 2.02 17.08 -41.73
N PHE A 967 2.56 16.47 -42.79
CA PHE A 967 1.85 15.51 -43.64
C PHE A 967 2.70 14.27 -43.93
N SER A 968 2.04 13.17 -44.31
CA SER A 968 2.67 11.95 -44.86
C SER A 968 1.74 11.29 -45.87
N VAL A 969 2.33 10.56 -46.83
CA VAL A 969 1.62 9.95 -47.97
C VAL A 969 1.75 8.43 -47.95
N ASP A 970 0.60 7.76 -48.06
CA ASP A 970 0.47 6.31 -48.30
C ASP A 970 -0.19 6.09 -49.67
N ILE A 971 0.18 5.05 -50.42
CA ILE A 971 -0.32 4.82 -51.80
C ILE A 971 -0.79 3.37 -51.96
N GLU A 972 -1.95 3.16 -52.60
CA GLU A 972 -2.53 1.84 -52.81
C GLU A 972 -3.03 1.64 -54.26
N PRO A 973 -2.59 0.57 -54.97
CA PRO A 973 -1.47 -0.31 -54.63
C PRO A 973 -0.13 0.43 -54.68
N GLU A 974 0.89 -0.13 -54.02
CA GLU A 974 2.27 0.36 -54.08
C GLU A 974 2.77 0.42 -55.55
N ASP A 975 3.70 1.35 -55.83
CA ASP A 975 4.30 1.63 -57.15
C ASP A 975 3.36 2.12 -58.29
N ALA A 976 2.03 2.17 -58.11
CA ALA A 976 1.11 2.66 -59.16
C ALA A 976 1.25 4.16 -59.46
N VAL A 977 1.54 4.96 -58.43
CA VAL A 977 1.80 6.40 -58.44
C VAL A 977 2.96 6.67 -57.49
N ASN A 978 3.84 7.62 -57.82
CA ASN A 978 4.76 8.22 -56.87
C ASN A 978 4.28 9.63 -56.51
N ILE A 979 4.39 10.01 -55.24
CA ILE A 979 4.01 11.32 -54.72
C ILE A 979 5.16 11.80 -53.83
N GLU A 980 5.85 12.87 -54.23
CA GLU A 980 7.02 13.40 -53.52
C GLU A 980 6.78 14.81 -52.98
N PRO A 981 7.24 15.13 -51.75
CA PRO A 981 7.87 14.22 -50.81
C PRO A 981 6.84 13.31 -50.10
N LEU A 982 7.27 12.11 -49.69
CA LEU A 982 6.41 11.14 -48.98
C LEU A 982 6.03 11.59 -47.56
N ASP A 983 6.77 12.52 -46.97
CA ASP A 983 6.39 13.26 -45.77
C ASP A 983 6.96 14.69 -45.79
N GLY A 984 6.47 15.54 -44.89
CA GLY A 984 6.93 16.92 -44.81
C GLY A 984 6.16 17.78 -43.82
N PHE A 985 6.51 19.05 -43.75
CA PHE A 985 5.85 20.05 -42.91
C PHE A 985 5.03 21.03 -43.75
N LEU A 986 3.95 21.54 -43.17
CA LEU A 986 3.28 22.73 -43.69
C LEU A 986 4.12 23.98 -43.35
N ASN A 987 4.06 24.99 -44.21
CA ASN A 987 4.60 26.32 -43.92
C ASN A 987 3.73 27.05 -42.86
N PRO A 988 4.19 28.20 -42.31
CA PRO A 988 3.40 28.99 -41.35
C PRO A 988 2.02 29.43 -41.86
N GLU A 989 1.83 29.43 -43.18
CA GLU A 989 0.59 29.76 -43.88
C GLU A 989 -0.36 28.55 -44.06
N GLY A 990 -0.01 27.37 -43.51
CA GLY A 990 -0.86 26.17 -43.50
C GLY A 990 -0.81 25.33 -44.77
N SER A 991 0.22 25.49 -45.60
CA SER A 991 0.29 24.91 -46.95
C SER A 991 1.58 24.14 -47.25
N ALA A 992 1.48 23.20 -48.19
CA ALA A 992 2.60 22.46 -48.75
C ALA A 992 2.25 21.96 -50.16
N THR A 993 3.24 21.77 -51.03
CA THR A 993 3.05 21.25 -52.38
C THR A 993 3.77 19.92 -52.53
N LEU A 994 3.05 18.91 -53.01
CA LEU A 994 3.59 17.61 -53.39
C LEU A 994 3.51 17.47 -54.91
N HIS A 995 4.48 16.81 -55.52
CA HIS A 995 4.47 16.46 -56.94
C HIS A 995 4.03 15.00 -57.12
N PHE A 996 3.05 14.73 -57.97
CA PHE A 996 2.61 13.36 -58.27
C PHE A 996 2.96 12.96 -59.71
N LYS A 997 3.33 11.69 -59.88
CA LYS A 997 3.59 11.08 -61.19
C LYS A 997 3.08 9.64 -61.22
N ARG A 998 2.23 9.33 -62.19
CA ARG A 998 1.56 8.04 -62.35
C ARG A 998 2.40 7.11 -63.25
N PHE A 999 2.54 5.86 -62.84
CA PHE A 999 3.28 4.82 -63.57
C PHE A 999 2.40 3.66 -64.04
N SER A 1000 1.25 3.44 -63.40
CA SER A 1000 0.26 2.44 -63.82
C SER A 1000 -1.08 3.08 -64.20
N ASN A 1001 -1.70 2.58 -65.28
CA ASN A 1001 -3.07 2.96 -65.67
C ASN A 1001 -4.15 2.25 -64.84
N SER A 1002 -3.79 1.33 -63.94
CA SER A 1002 -4.73 0.72 -62.98
C SER A 1002 -5.32 1.77 -62.05
N ALA A 1003 -6.52 1.50 -61.52
CA ALA A 1003 -7.08 2.29 -60.43
C ALA A 1003 -6.10 2.30 -59.22
N SER A 1004 -5.95 3.46 -58.58
CA SER A 1004 -5.10 3.65 -57.40
C SER A 1004 -5.59 4.82 -56.54
N VAL A 1005 -5.16 4.88 -55.28
CA VAL A 1005 -5.50 5.97 -54.34
C VAL A 1005 -4.23 6.44 -53.63
N GLY A 1006 -3.98 7.75 -53.68
CA GLY A 1006 -3.03 8.41 -52.80
C GLY A 1006 -3.75 8.90 -51.54
N ARG A 1007 -3.24 8.55 -50.36
CA ARG A 1007 -3.79 8.94 -49.06
C ARG A 1007 -2.83 9.90 -48.37
N ILE A 1008 -3.25 11.15 -48.22
CA ILE A 1008 -2.41 12.21 -47.62
C ILE A 1008 -2.94 12.49 -46.22
N ASN A 1009 -2.25 11.91 -45.24
CA ASN A 1009 -2.53 12.06 -43.82
C ASN A 1009 -1.89 13.36 -43.31
N CYS A 1010 -2.70 14.35 -42.93
CA CYS A 1010 -2.26 15.61 -42.36
C CYS A 1010 -2.51 15.66 -40.84
N LYS A 1011 -1.51 16.15 -40.11
CA LYS A 1011 -1.52 16.40 -38.66
C LYS A 1011 -1.39 17.89 -38.42
N VAL A 1012 -2.48 18.51 -37.97
CA VAL A 1012 -2.58 19.97 -37.83
C VAL A 1012 -2.47 20.36 -36.36
N TYR A 1013 -1.51 21.21 -36.03
CA TYR A 1013 -1.31 21.76 -34.68
C TYR A 1013 -1.51 23.28 -34.73
N TYR A 1014 -2.42 23.80 -33.90
CA TYR A 1014 -2.86 25.19 -33.93
C TYR A 1014 -3.22 25.69 -32.53
N CYS A 1015 -2.90 26.94 -32.22
CA CYS A 1015 -3.01 27.53 -30.88
C CYS A 1015 -3.55 28.97 -31.01
N LYS A 1016 -4.18 29.50 -29.97
CA LYS A 1016 -4.27 30.97 -29.80
C LYS A 1016 -2.97 31.47 -29.17
N GLU A 1017 -2.80 32.78 -29.07
CA GLU A 1017 -1.67 33.36 -28.33
C GLU A 1017 -1.74 32.94 -26.86
N ASP A 1018 -0.63 32.38 -26.34
CA ASP A 1018 -0.42 31.86 -24.99
C ASP A 1018 -1.44 30.83 -24.42
N GLU A 1019 -2.37 30.31 -25.24
CA GLU A 1019 -3.25 29.18 -24.89
C GLU A 1019 -2.65 27.80 -25.27
N VAL A 1020 -3.24 26.72 -24.75
CA VAL A 1020 -2.89 25.34 -25.10
C VAL A 1020 -3.13 25.06 -26.59
N CYS A 1021 -2.15 24.46 -27.24
CA CYS A 1021 -2.24 24.05 -28.65
C CYS A 1021 -3.21 22.87 -28.84
N LEU A 1022 -4.16 23.04 -29.76
CA LEU A 1022 -5.11 22.02 -30.20
C LEU A 1022 -4.54 21.23 -31.39
N TYR A 1023 -5.08 20.03 -31.57
CA TYR A 1023 -4.73 19.12 -32.67
C TYR A 1023 -5.96 18.73 -33.51
N GLN A 1024 -5.77 18.57 -34.82
CA GLN A 1024 -6.74 17.92 -35.71
C GLN A 1024 -6.03 16.99 -36.71
N SER A 1025 -6.59 15.80 -36.92
CA SER A 1025 -6.13 14.84 -37.92
C SER A 1025 -7.07 14.86 -39.14
N LEU A 1026 -6.49 14.93 -40.34
CA LEU A 1026 -7.20 14.93 -41.61
C LEU A 1026 -6.61 13.86 -42.53
N LEU A 1027 -7.43 13.22 -43.36
CA LEU A 1027 -7.00 12.34 -44.44
C LEU A 1027 -7.63 12.84 -45.74
N PHE A 1028 -6.81 13.28 -46.69
CA PHE A 1028 -7.27 13.49 -48.05
C PHE A 1028 -7.11 12.18 -48.83
N GLU A 1029 -8.22 11.57 -49.27
CA GLU A 1029 -8.17 10.44 -50.21
C GLU A 1029 -8.25 10.98 -51.64
N VAL A 1030 -7.19 10.74 -52.42
CA VAL A 1030 -6.99 11.26 -53.78
C VAL A 1030 -7.05 10.08 -54.77
N PRO A 1031 -8.21 9.85 -55.43
CA PRO A 1031 -8.38 8.71 -56.32
C PRO A 1031 -7.86 8.99 -57.73
N PHE A 1032 -7.10 8.04 -58.27
CA PHE A 1032 -6.60 8.02 -59.65
C PHE A 1032 -7.35 6.91 -60.42
N PRO A 1033 -8.35 7.25 -61.26
CA PRO A 1033 -9.24 6.28 -61.87
C PRO A 1033 -8.56 5.50 -63.01
N GLU A 1034 -9.05 4.30 -63.28
CA GLU A 1034 -8.61 3.48 -64.42
C GLU A 1034 -9.05 4.08 -65.76
N GLY A 1035 -8.14 4.20 -66.72
CA GLY A 1035 -8.44 4.75 -68.04
C GLY A 1035 -7.27 5.43 -68.74
N VAL A 1036 -7.55 6.09 -69.88
CA VAL A 1036 -6.55 6.87 -70.64
C VAL A 1036 -6.30 8.19 -69.92
N SER A 1037 -5.14 8.29 -69.29
CA SER A 1037 -4.68 9.45 -68.53
C SER A 1037 -4.24 10.60 -69.44
N SER A 1038 -4.63 11.83 -69.08
CA SER A 1038 -4.28 13.03 -69.83
C SER A 1038 -2.77 13.36 -69.71
N PRO A 1039 -2.11 13.81 -70.79
CA PRO A 1039 -0.75 14.36 -70.74
C PRO A 1039 -0.71 15.80 -70.21
N ALA A 1040 -1.85 16.46 -70.00
CA ALA A 1040 -1.90 17.77 -69.35
C ALA A 1040 -1.59 17.63 -67.85
N LYS A 1041 -0.75 18.53 -67.31
CA LYS A 1041 -0.50 18.59 -65.87
C LYS A 1041 -1.75 19.09 -65.13
N ALA A 1042 -2.02 18.52 -63.95
CA ALA A 1042 -3.09 18.98 -63.07
C ALA A 1042 -2.52 19.58 -61.78
N ASP A 1043 -2.96 20.79 -61.43
CA ASP A 1043 -2.69 21.40 -60.12
C ASP A 1043 -3.97 21.32 -59.28
N VAL A 1044 -3.97 20.43 -58.28
CA VAL A 1044 -5.15 20.14 -57.44
C VAL A 1044 -4.92 20.69 -56.04
N THR A 1045 -5.87 21.47 -55.52
CA THR A 1045 -5.77 22.08 -54.18
C THR A 1045 -6.53 21.24 -53.14
N LEU A 1046 -5.80 20.72 -52.16
CA LEU A 1046 -6.34 19.93 -51.05
C LEU A 1046 -6.67 20.88 -49.89
N ALA A 1047 -7.84 21.51 -49.96
CA ALA A 1047 -8.26 22.56 -49.05
C ALA A 1047 -9.02 22.03 -47.83
N HIS A 1048 -8.74 22.56 -46.63
CA HIS A 1048 -9.56 22.33 -45.44
C HIS A 1048 -9.60 23.54 -44.51
N PHE A 1049 -10.76 23.84 -43.95
CA PHE A 1049 -10.91 24.85 -42.89
C PHE A 1049 -11.07 24.14 -41.54
N VAL A 1050 -10.10 24.33 -40.65
CA VAL A 1050 -10.10 23.80 -39.29
C VAL A 1050 -11.26 24.40 -38.51
N LYS A 1051 -12.08 23.53 -37.91
CA LYS A 1051 -13.12 23.91 -36.96
C LYS A 1051 -12.63 23.50 -35.58
N PRO A 1052 -12.21 24.43 -34.70
CA PRO A 1052 -11.83 24.10 -33.34
C PRO A 1052 -12.93 23.32 -32.64
N LYS A 1053 -12.57 22.27 -31.89
CA LYS A 1053 -13.49 21.63 -30.94
C LYS A 1053 -13.82 22.70 -29.89
N THR A 1054 -15.01 23.31 -29.97
CA THR A 1054 -15.43 24.40 -29.07
C THR A 1054 -15.37 23.93 -27.62
N SER A 1055 -14.70 24.71 -26.76
CA SER A 1055 -14.71 24.44 -25.32
C SER A 1055 -16.15 24.47 -24.79
N THR A 1056 -16.53 23.45 -24.02
CA THR A 1056 -17.82 23.40 -23.30
C THR A 1056 -17.80 24.32 -22.06
N SER A 1057 -17.13 25.47 -22.15
CA SER A 1057 -17.09 26.55 -21.17
C SER A 1057 -18.23 27.55 -21.36
N ASN A 1058 -18.74 27.69 -22.59
CA ASN A 1058 -19.65 28.77 -22.96
C ASN A 1058 -21.12 28.38 -22.75
N LEU A 1059 -21.44 27.96 -21.53
CA LEU A 1059 -22.80 27.85 -20.98
C LEU A 1059 -22.96 28.64 -19.66
N LEU A 1060 -22.11 29.65 -19.45
CA LEU A 1060 -22.11 30.56 -18.31
C LEU A 1060 -22.29 32.03 -18.74
N GLU A 1061 -23.21 32.31 -19.66
CA GLU A 1061 -23.62 33.70 -19.95
C GLU A 1061 -25.06 33.78 -20.50
N THR A 1062 -26.08 33.83 -19.61
CA THR A 1062 -27.45 34.30 -19.93
C THR A 1062 -28.30 34.60 -18.68
N VAL A 1063 -27.77 35.42 -17.77
CA VAL A 1063 -28.52 36.09 -16.70
C VAL A 1063 -27.95 37.50 -16.56
N ALA A 1064 -28.66 38.62 -16.79
CA ALA A 1064 -30.02 38.86 -17.30
C ALA A 1064 -30.10 40.34 -17.75
N PRO A 1065 -31.21 40.84 -18.36
CA PRO A 1065 -32.37 40.14 -18.89
C PRO A 1065 -32.43 40.10 -20.44
#